data_AF-A0A1Y2XD13-F1
#
_entry.id   AF-A0A1Y2XD13-F1
#
_cell.length_a   1.000
_cell.length_b   1.000
_cell.length_c   1.000
_cell.angle_alpha   90.00
_cell.angle_beta   90.00
_cell.angle_gamma   90.00
#
_symmetry.space_group_name_H-M   'P 1'
#
loop_
_entity.id
_entity.type
_entity.pdbx_description
1 polymer ?
#
loop_
_entity_poly.entity_id
_entity_poly.type
_entity_poly.pdbx_seq_one_letter_code
_entity_poly.pdbx_strand_id
1 'polypeptide(L)'
;MQRRSSGSSDDSADVPVKISRPNGQQTKPSDVSSSVRPSHDLRQSERSQKEGARSSSARSRRPSSNINWRLSHSRDGSTEKVLAASRLPSTTLSPDYPSMESEKTASSRRKSQPPRSWSPWAISLLTFFTSVTGLGMLFAVLYSSITLHCDPKGCRMSWMSPSYAKFSDFDTEHTRFATKYSLYLYREQGFDNGPKIKGIPVLFIPGNAGSYKQVRSIASESARYFHDTLQHDAAAMNAGARSLDFFTVDFNEDFTAFHGQTMLDQAEYLNEAIRYILSLYLDPKISERDPSLPDPSSVIVLGHSMGGIVARTMFIMPNYQQDSVNTIITMSAPHARPPVTFDPKIVSIYNDINNYWRRAYSKRSSAENALSQVTLVSIAGGGLDTVVPSDYAGLESIVPESHGFTVFTSTIPTVWTSMDHQAITWCDQFRKVIVRALYDVVDNRGRSQTKSRVDRMKAFKRRFLSGLEDFVEKSLPETAPSTLLTLEDHSTTILPVGDRLVLRGLGSNRKAKAYLLNIPLSEFAEGKKFTLLSDSKLDRPGEDGKLEVLFCNFYPSQYGQANQPFSMNIDLSDDATESTKLACKNAASDVVSLPASSRFTKNPFFKKDEWQIPPFSYLEYDLEDISDYGFVAVIDKTTTPTDGWLVAEFSDKAHSHITRNVGLRRLFNFGLTLDLPANRPMVTEVKLPSVQSSLLAYNLKIEGQSCNEREQLFTPLVRQYLAEPYESKYFVNAHEVEISLHGVSPYVPPPLKSRQSDDGLSLQFWTDPTCDSGISINITVDAMGSLGKLYMRYRTVFASFPLLIVTLVLRKQFQVYDSTGVFIPFSESLDFCLRRSLPMLFLSMTLLSLSMGQSGSTGSKSLKFWQNSTADVDFSQNDLLVGTSDPFFWFLIPMIGIICTGVCMALHYVTLCLTWLLSTIYGWISVRPVVQLQEKKRALSPAFAPSPPRRRLITAVVLLLLVSTFIPYQFAYTVACLVQLSTAVRAHRSARETASPAAVNFNNYVHSIFLLMLWVLPINLPTLVVWVRNLTVHWFTAFSSHHNVLSILPFILLVETLTTGKMIPPVTTRLRHLTDIIFFGIAIYAAIYGVSHAYMLHYLINLVAAWLVAIHSTSDNWTLAGISSIFEGEPAENRKQGKTP
;
A
#
# COMPACT_ATOMS: atom_id res chain seq x y z
N MET A 1 4.79 -13.35 -14.27
CA MET A 1 4.25 -14.31 -13.29
C MET A 1 4.27 -15.70 -13.91
N GLN A 2 4.76 -16.71 -13.19
CA GLN A 2 4.56 -18.12 -13.57
C GLN A 2 3.91 -18.84 -12.38
N ARG A 3 2.64 -19.25 -12.52
CA ARG A 3 2.05 -20.27 -11.65
C ARG A 3 2.59 -21.63 -12.11
N ARG A 4 3.09 -22.45 -11.18
CA ARG A 4 3.07 -23.91 -11.36
C ARG A 4 1.81 -24.43 -10.69
N SER A 5 1.05 -25.24 -11.41
CA SER A 5 -0.11 -25.95 -10.87
C SER A 5 0.35 -27.15 -10.04
N SER A 6 -0.37 -27.42 -8.95
CA SER A 6 -0.27 -28.66 -8.18
C SER A 6 -1.69 -29.11 -7.86
N GLY A 7 -2.22 -30.01 -8.69
CA GLY A 7 -3.58 -30.51 -8.57
C GLY A 7 -3.77 -31.76 -9.42
N SER A 8 -3.91 -32.89 -8.74
CA SER A 8 -4.65 -34.06 -9.18
C SER A 8 -5.04 -34.81 -7.91
N SER A 9 -6.33 -35.00 -7.69
CA SER A 9 -6.82 -36.19 -7.02
C SER A 9 -6.71 -37.37 -7.99
N ASP A 10 -6.78 -38.61 -7.49
CA ASP A 10 -7.98 -39.47 -7.68
C ASP A 10 -7.74 -40.84 -6.99
N ASP A 11 -8.67 -41.17 -6.11
CA ASP A 11 -9.17 -42.47 -5.62
C ASP A 11 -8.30 -43.76 -5.53
N SER A 12 -8.26 -44.28 -4.30
CA SER A 12 -8.65 -45.66 -3.90
C SER A 12 -7.97 -46.91 -4.52
N ALA A 13 -7.12 -47.61 -3.74
CA ALA A 13 -7.24 -49.05 -3.40
C ALA A 13 -6.02 -49.63 -2.62
N ASP A 14 -6.32 -50.61 -1.75
CA ASP A 14 -5.53 -51.66 -1.06
C ASP A 14 -3.99 -51.81 -1.23
N VAL A 15 -3.28 -51.74 -0.08
CA VAL A 15 -2.53 -52.82 0.65
C VAL A 15 -1.75 -53.88 -0.19
N PRO A 16 -0.50 -54.34 0.18
CA PRO A 16 0.27 -54.13 1.43
C PRO A 16 1.77 -53.69 1.29
N VAL A 17 2.30 -53.27 2.44
CA VAL A 17 3.67 -53.44 2.98
C VAL A 17 4.73 -54.18 2.13
N LYS A 18 5.92 -53.56 1.98
CA LYS A 18 7.19 -54.30 1.89
C LYS A 18 8.34 -53.59 2.60
N ILE A 19 9.15 -54.36 3.33
CA ILE A 19 10.28 -53.89 4.15
C ILE A 19 11.60 -54.17 3.44
N SER A 20 12.52 -53.22 3.41
CA SER A 20 13.96 -53.46 3.22
C SER A 20 14.79 -52.42 3.97
N ARG A 21 15.82 -52.90 4.69
CA ARG A 21 16.74 -52.08 5.52
C ARG A 21 18.04 -51.74 4.76
N PRO A 22 18.82 -50.73 5.22
CA PRO A 22 19.98 -50.23 4.49
C PRO A 22 21.29 -50.99 4.76
N ASN A 23 22.26 -50.80 3.86
CA ASN A 23 23.71 -50.97 4.00
C ASN A 23 24.37 -50.06 2.92
N GLY A 24 25.63 -49.62 3.00
CA GLY A 24 26.64 -49.79 4.06
C GLY A 24 28.06 -49.79 3.45
N GLN A 25 29.02 -49.06 4.08
CA GLN A 25 30.46 -48.97 3.73
C GLN A 25 30.78 -48.30 2.36
N GLN A 26 31.73 -47.36 2.21
CA GLN A 26 33.15 -47.18 2.62
C GLN A 26 34.18 -47.91 1.73
N THR A 27 34.98 -47.16 0.94
CA THR A 27 36.47 -47.23 0.94
C THR A 27 37.14 -46.04 0.21
N LYS A 28 38.39 -45.77 0.62
CA LYS A 28 39.38 -44.73 0.19
C LYS A 28 40.30 -45.25 -0.96
N PRO A 29 41.43 -44.58 -1.37
CA PRO A 29 41.68 -43.20 -1.85
C PRO A 29 42.64 -43.16 -3.09
N SER A 30 43.46 -42.09 -3.23
CA SER A 30 44.79 -41.97 -3.93
C SER A 30 44.83 -41.81 -5.47
N ASP A 31 45.88 -41.23 -6.10
CA ASP A 31 46.74 -40.04 -5.81
C ASP A 31 47.64 -39.73 -7.07
N VAL A 32 48.57 -38.76 -6.97
CA VAL A 32 49.79 -38.51 -7.80
C VAL A 32 49.68 -37.71 -9.13
N SER A 33 50.20 -36.47 -9.10
CA SER A 33 51.10 -35.73 -10.05
C SER A 33 50.88 -35.77 -11.60
N SER A 34 51.28 -34.81 -12.46
CA SER A 34 52.03 -33.53 -12.40
C SER A 34 51.69 -32.69 -13.68
N SER A 35 52.43 -31.78 -14.37
CA SER A 35 53.82 -31.28 -14.32
C SER A 35 54.04 -29.94 -15.09
N VAL A 36 54.99 -29.11 -14.60
CA VAL A 36 55.97 -28.29 -15.37
C VAL A 36 55.54 -27.00 -16.14
N ARG A 37 56.51 -26.05 -16.19
CA ARG A 37 56.58 -24.68 -16.75
C ARG A 37 57.27 -24.69 -18.16
N PRO A 38 57.48 -23.60 -18.95
CA PRO A 38 57.75 -22.21 -18.51
C PRO A 38 57.20 -21.05 -19.40
N SER A 39 57.61 -19.83 -19.03
CA SER A 39 57.39 -18.54 -19.70
C SER A 39 58.54 -18.13 -20.64
N HIS A 40 58.27 -17.30 -21.65
CA HIS A 40 59.21 -16.25 -22.12
C HIS A 40 58.46 -15.10 -22.83
N ASP A 41 59.19 -14.10 -23.32
CA ASP A 41 58.75 -12.70 -23.56
C ASP A 41 59.48 -12.07 -24.77
N LEU A 42 59.10 -10.84 -25.15
CA LEU A 42 59.79 -9.82 -25.98
C LEU A 42 59.51 -9.66 -27.50
N ARG A 43 58.77 -8.57 -27.81
CA ARG A 43 59.15 -7.38 -28.62
C ARG A 43 59.31 -7.37 -30.17
N GLN A 44 58.85 -6.22 -30.73
CA GLN A 44 59.40 -5.42 -31.87
C GLN A 44 59.32 -6.05 -33.28
N SER A 45 59.36 -5.32 -34.41
CA SER A 45 59.33 -3.87 -34.77
C SER A 45 58.90 -3.76 -36.26
N GLU A 46 58.43 -2.67 -36.89
CA GLU A 46 58.18 -1.27 -36.52
C GLU A 46 56.97 -0.76 -37.40
N ARG A 47 56.78 0.36 -38.15
CA ARG A 47 57.33 1.72 -38.47
C ARG A 47 56.16 2.50 -39.18
N SER A 48 56.18 3.74 -39.68
CA SER A 48 57.12 4.90 -39.77
C SER A 48 56.36 6.19 -40.18
N GLN A 49 56.60 7.32 -39.49
CA GLN A 49 56.61 8.73 -40.02
C GLN A 49 55.29 9.34 -40.59
N LYS A 50 54.95 10.64 -40.48
CA LYS A 50 55.52 11.94 -39.96
C LYS A 50 54.35 12.97 -39.94
N GLU A 51 54.30 14.21 -39.41
CA GLU A 51 54.98 15.08 -38.39
C GLU A 51 54.13 16.39 -38.32
N GLY A 52 54.14 17.33 -37.35
CA GLY A 52 54.71 17.42 -35.99
C GLY A 52 54.77 18.88 -35.48
N ALA A 53 54.55 19.11 -34.16
CA ALA A 53 54.71 20.40 -33.42
C ALA A 53 53.65 21.52 -33.67
N ARG A 54 53.43 22.54 -32.79
CA ARG A 54 54.10 22.97 -31.53
C ARG A 54 53.14 23.71 -30.54
N SER A 55 53.66 24.02 -29.35
CA SER A 55 53.12 24.64 -28.11
C SER A 55 52.53 26.09 -28.23
N SER A 56 52.02 26.82 -27.20
CA SER A 56 52.23 26.83 -25.72
C SER A 56 51.24 27.72 -24.91
N SER A 57 51.08 27.46 -23.59
CA SER A 57 50.88 28.42 -22.43
C SER A 57 49.68 29.41 -22.37
N ALA A 58 49.20 29.96 -21.23
CA ALA A 58 49.23 29.61 -19.77
C ALA A 58 48.35 30.59 -18.91
N ARG A 59 48.12 30.25 -17.62
CA ARG A 59 47.76 31.10 -16.45
C ARG A 59 46.43 31.91 -16.35
N SER A 60 45.49 31.34 -15.59
CA SER A 60 44.74 31.89 -14.43
C SER A 60 44.75 33.40 -14.05
N ARG A 61 43.57 34.00 -13.77
CA ARG A 61 43.05 34.39 -12.41
C ARG A 61 41.66 35.10 -12.46
N ARG A 62 40.97 35.20 -11.32
CA ARG A 62 39.75 36.01 -11.01
C ARG A 62 40.17 37.40 -10.41
N PRO A 63 39.31 38.40 -10.04
CA PRO A 63 37.83 38.42 -9.94
C PRO A 63 37.12 39.75 -10.39
N SER A 64 35.87 39.94 -9.91
CA SER A 64 35.17 41.19 -9.50
C SER A 64 34.40 42.12 -10.48
N SER A 65 33.09 42.22 -10.17
CA SER A 65 32.25 43.44 -10.03
C SER A 65 31.90 44.37 -11.22
N ASN A 66 30.63 44.26 -11.65
CA ASN A 66 29.58 45.31 -11.65
C ASN A 66 29.64 46.60 -12.53
N ILE A 67 28.41 47.04 -12.89
CA ILE A 67 27.98 48.40 -13.31
C ILE A 67 28.23 48.83 -14.78
N ASN A 68 27.26 48.48 -15.63
CA ASN A 68 26.29 49.39 -16.30
C ASN A 68 26.72 50.47 -17.34
N TRP A 69 25.73 50.83 -18.16
CA TRP A 69 25.60 51.94 -19.13
C TRP A 69 26.10 51.80 -20.58
N ARG A 70 25.23 52.28 -21.48
CA ARG A 70 25.43 52.54 -22.92
C ARG A 70 26.25 53.84 -23.11
N LEU A 71 26.80 54.21 -24.29
CA LEU A 71 26.03 54.75 -25.42
C LEU A 71 26.92 55.02 -26.68
N SER A 72 26.36 54.82 -27.89
CA SER A 72 26.56 55.67 -29.10
C SER A 72 27.95 55.71 -29.81
N HIS A 73 28.15 56.21 -31.04
CA HIS A 73 27.25 56.53 -32.17
C HIS A 73 28.01 56.65 -33.52
N SER A 74 27.48 56.07 -34.61
CA SER A 74 27.38 56.65 -35.99
C SER A 74 26.72 55.60 -36.92
N ARG A 75 25.71 55.83 -37.77
CA ARG A 75 24.90 56.98 -38.23
C ARG A 75 25.39 57.74 -39.47
N ASP A 76 24.68 57.51 -40.58
CA ASP A 76 24.31 58.42 -41.69
C ASP A 76 23.12 57.75 -42.43
N GLY A 77 22.12 58.42 -43.02
CA GLY A 77 21.56 59.78 -42.88
C GLY A 77 20.01 59.67 -43.01
N SER A 78 19.13 60.50 -42.43
CA SER A 78 19.01 61.98 -42.48
C SER A 78 18.63 62.49 -43.89
N THR A 79 17.69 63.43 -44.10
CA THR A 79 16.91 64.33 -43.21
C THR A 79 15.61 64.74 -43.99
N GLU A 80 14.54 65.45 -43.58
CA GLU A 80 14.16 66.47 -42.55
C GLU A 80 12.61 66.31 -42.24
N LYS A 81 11.81 67.11 -41.48
CA LYS A 81 11.94 68.30 -40.57
C LYS A 81 10.72 68.37 -39.60
N VAL A 82 10.90 68.96 -38.40
CA VAL A 82 10.15 70.10 -37.75
C VAL A 82 8.60 70.25 -37.93
N LEU A 83 7.76 70.57 -36.91
CA LEU A 83 7.93 70.76 -35.44
C LEU A 83 6.60 70.62 -34.61
N ALA A 84 6.79 70.39 -33.31
CA ALA A 84 5.94 70.55 -32.11
C ALA A 84 4.42 70.97 -32.12
N ALA A 85 3.60 70.07 -31.54
CA ALA A 85 2.72 70.24 -30.36
C ALA A 85 1.80 71.47 -30.15
N SER A 86 0.51 71.23 -29.78
CA SER A 86 0.06 71.21 -28.35
C SER A 86 -1.48 71.14 -28.16
N ARG A 87 -1.91 70.88 -26.90
CA ARG A 87 -3.22 71.13 -26.25
C ARG A 87 -4.43 70.18 -26.48
N LEU A 88 -5.09 69.90 -25.35
CA LEU A 88 -6.48 69.46 -25.12
C LEU A 88 -7.39 70.73 -25.00
N PRO A 89 -8.74 70.68 -25.16
CA PRO A 89 -9.64 69.84 -24.34
C PRO A 89 -10.89 69.28 -25.07
N SER A 90 -11.88 68.85 -24.27
CA SER A 90 -13.06 68.04 -24.60
C SER A 90 -14.36 68.81 -24.87
N THR A 91 -15.25 68.25 -25.70
CA THR A 91 -16.72 68.36 -25.51
C THR A 91 -17.50 67.17 -26.09
N THR A 92 -18.73 67.01 -25.60
CA THR A 92 -19.73 65.97 -25.89
C THR A 92 -20.48 66.15 -27.22
N LEU A 93 -20.96 65.05 -27.84
CA LEU A 93 -22.40 64.79 -28.05
C LEU A 93 -22.71 63.44 -28.74
N SER A 94 -23.96 62.99 -28.60
CA SER A 94 -24.66 61.88 -29.27
C SER A 94 -26.14 62.31 -29.38
N PRO A 95 -27.06 61.59 -30.06
CA PRO A 95 -26.92 60.37 -30.89
C PRO A 95 -27.49 60.56 -32.33
N ASP A 96 -27.54 59.49 -33.15
CA ASP A 96 -28.80 58.90 -33.65
C ASP A 96 -28.63 57.74 -34.66
N TYR A 97 -29.69 56.95 -34.82
CA TYR A 97 -29.89 55.82 -35.76
C TYR A 97 -30.76 56.29 -36.95
N PRO A 98 -30.80 55.64 -38.15
CA PRO A 98 -31.13 54.20 -38.28
C PRO A 98 -30.61 53.41 -39.52
N SER A 99 -30.91 52.09 -39.47
CA SER A 99 -31.23 51.17 -40.58
C SER A 99 -30.39 51.11 -41.87
N MET A 100 -29.89 49.91 -42.19
CA MET A 100 -29.78 49.42 -43.58
C MET A 100 -30.27 47.97 -43.68
N GLU A 101 -31.22 47.71 -44.58
CA GLU A 101 -31.34 46.42 -45.25
C GLU A 101 -30.36 46.33 -46.42
N SER A 102 -30.09 45.11 -46.88
CA SER A 102 -29.59 44.74 -48.21
C SER A 102 -28.41 45.51 -48.82
N GLU A 103 -27.26 44.83 -49.02
CA GLU A 103 -26.88 44.40 -50.37
C GLU A 103 -25.59 43.53 -50.43
N LYS A 104 -25.29 43.03 -51.64
CA LYS A 104 -23.96 42.66 -52.17
C LYS A 104 -23.27 41.41 -51.61
N THR A 105 -23.79 40.29 -52.10
CA THR A 105 -23.03 39.12 -52.60
C THR A 105 -21.61 39.43 -53.12
N ALA A 106 -20.56 39.02 -52.38
CA ALA A 106 -19.17 39.13 -52.85
C ALA A 106 -18.18 38.15 -52.17
N SER A 107 -18.47 36.84 -52.14
CA SER A 107 -17.62 35.85 -51.43
C SER A 107 -17.46 34.49 -52.11
N SER A 108 -17.09 34.46 -53.40
CA SER A 108 -16.70 33.23 -54.11
C SER A 108 -15.26 33.29 -54.63
N ARG A 109 -14.47 32.25 -54.31
CA ARG A 109 -13.03 32.01 -54.63
C ARG A 109 -11.98 32.43 -53.58
N ARG A 110 -11.98 31.77 -52.41
CA ARG A 110 -10.71 31.30 -51.82
C ARG A 110 -10.46 29.87 -52.31
N LYS A 111 -9.25 29.61 -52.85
CA LYS A 111 -8.87 28.29 -53.38
C LYS A 111 -8.81 27.27 -52.23
N SER A 112 -9.61 26.21 -52.30
CA SER A 112 -9.39 25.02 -51.48
C SER A 112 -8.08 24.38 -51.90
N GLN A 113 -7.12 24.29 -50.96
CA GLN A 113 -6.04 23.33 -51.10
C GLN A 113 -6.64 21.91 -50.98
N PRO A 114 -6.13 20.92 -51.72
CA PRO A 114 -6.56 19.54 -51.52
C PRO A 114 -6.24 19.11 -50.09
N PRO A 115 -7.08 18.29 -49.44
CA PRO A 115 -6.75 17.74 -48.13
C PRO A 115 -5.45 16.95 -48.23
N ARG A 116 -4.50 17.24 -47.34
CA ARG A 116 -3.31 16.38 -47.18
C ARG A 116 -3.81 14.95 -46.89
N SER A 117 -3.15 13.96 -47.48
CA SER A 117 -3.41 12.54 -47.19
C SER A 117 -2.99 12.21 -45.75
N TRP A 118 -3.90 12.46 -44.81
CA TRP A 118 -3.70 12.16 -43.39
C TRP A 118 -3.65 10.64 -43.18
N SER A 119 -2.43 10.10 -43.21
CA SER A 119 -2.18 8.75 -42.73
C SER A 119 -2.62 8.65 -41.27
N PRO A 120 -3.44 7.67 -40.87
CA PRO A 120 -3.82 7.48 -39.46
C PRO A 120 -2.63 7.13 -38.57
N TRP A 121 -1.48 6.80 -39.16
CA TRP A 121 -0.21 6.56 -38.46
C TRP A 121 0.62 7.83 -38.22
N ALA A 122 0.23 8.97 -38.78
CA ALA A 122 0.99 10.22 -38.66
C ALA A 122 1.09 10.69 -37.20
N ILE A 123 2.29 11.13 -36.81
CA ILE A 123 2.58 11.67 -35.50
C ILE A 123 3.27 13.03 -35.63
N SER A 124 2.86 14.00 -34.81
CA SER A 124 3.57 15.27 -34.65
C SER A 124 4.84 15.06 -33.82
N LEU A 125 5.92 15.76 -34.16
CA LEU A 125 7.19 15.71 -33.43
C LEU A 125 7.02 16.02 -31.93
N LEU A 126 6.13 16.96 -31.59
CA LEU A 126 5.77 17.28 -30.20
C LEU A 126 5.13 16.07 -29.52
N THR A 127 4.09 15.50 -30.15
CA THR A 127 3.34 14.36 -29.61
C THR A 127 4.22 13.11 -29.49
N PHE A 128 5.17 12.90 -30.40
CA PHE A 128 6.18 11.85 -30.31
C PHE A 128 7.06 12.04 -29.07
N PHE A 129 7.73 13.20 -28.93
CA PHE A 129 8.62 13.44 -27.79
C PHE A 129 7.90 13.44 -26.43
N THR A 130 6.67 13.96 -26.33
CA THR A 130 5.89 13.86 -25.08
C THR A 130 5.52 12.42 -24.75
N SER A 131 5.20 11.60 -25.76
CA SER A 131 4.84 10.19 -25.54
C SER A 131 6.05 9.35 -25.15
N VAL A 132 7.20 9.55 -25.80
CA VAL A 132 8.47 8.89 -25.45
C VAL A 132 8.91 9.28 -24.04
N THR A 133 8.83 10.56 -23.67
CA THR A 133 9.12 11.03 -22.30
C THR A 133 8.16 10.40 -21.28
N GLY A 134 6.86 10.37 -21.54
CA GLY A 134 5.86 9.78 -20.63
C GLY A 134 6.03 8.27 -20.43
N LEU A 135 6.35 7.52 -21.50
CA LEU A 135 6.64 6.09 -21.42
C LEU A 135 8.00 5.81 -20.76
N GLY A 136 9.00 6.68 -20.97
CA GLY A 136 10.29 6.61 -20.27
C GLY A 136 10.16 6.87 -18.76
N MET A 137 9.36 7.86 -18.37
CA MET A 137 9.02 8.12 -16.95
C MET A 137 8.26 6.94 -16.33
N LEU A 138 7.29 6.35 -17.05
CA LEU A 138 6.60 5.15 -16.59
C LEU A 138 7.55 3.96 -16.43
N PHE A 139 8.47 3.75 -17.38
CA PHE A 139 9.50 2.72 -17.27
C PHE A 139 10.41 2.95 -16.07
N ALA A 140 10.84 4.19 -15.80
CA ALA A 140 11.66 4.53 -14.63
C ALA A 140 10.93 4.24 -13.30
N VAL A 141 9.64 4.61 -13.20
CA VAL A 141 8.78 4.29 -12.03
C VAL A 141 8.67 2.77 -11.83
N LEU A 142 8.36 2.02 -12.89
CA LEU A 142 8.21 0.56 -12.82
C LEU A 142 9.54 -0.14 -12.49
N TYR A 143 10.64 0.26 -13.14
CA TYR A 143 11.98 -0.25 -12.88
C TYR A 143 12.40 0.00 -11.44
N SER A 144 12.28 1.23 -10.96
CA SER A 144 12.60 1.61 -9.57
C SER A 144 11.77 0.79 -8.58
N SER A 145 10.46 0.66 -8.79
CA SER A 145 9.57 -0.12 -7.90
C SER A 145 9.86 -1.62 -7.82
N ILE A 146 10.72 -2.15 -8.69
CA ILE A 146 11.11 -3.57 -8.76
C ILE A 146 12.59 -3.79 -8.36
N THR A 147 13.42 -2.73 -8.36
CA THR A 147 14.89 -2.87 -8.24
C THR A 147 15.57 -2.00 -7.19
N LEU A 148 14.94 -0.92 -6.71
CA LEU A 148 15.54 0.04 -5.76
C LEU A 148 14.72 0.12 -4.48
N HIS A 149 15.37 0.34 -3.33
CA HIS A 149 14.69 0.52 -2.03
C HIS A 149 13.64 -0.57 -1.74
N CYS A 150 14.01 -1.83 -2.00
CA CYS A 150 13.17 -3.00 -1.85
C CYS A 150 13.53 -3.74 -0.56
N ASP A 151 12.61 -3.80 0.42
CA ASP A 151 12.86 -4.43 1.72
C ASP A 151 13.31 -5.92 1.55
N PRO A 152 14.33 -6.39 2.29
CA PRO A 152 14.87 -7.74 2.12
C PRO A 152 13.94 -8.82 2.67
N LYS A 153 13.79 -9.92 1.92
CA LYS A 153 12.88 -11.03 2.23
C LYS A 153 13.47 -11.95 3.32
N GLY A 154 12.92 -11.87 4.54
CA GLY A 154 13.31 -12.70 5.68
C GLY A 154 12.35 -13.83 6.06
N CYS A 155 11.17 -13.90 5.44
CA CYS A 155 10.12 -14.84 5.84
C CYS A 155 10.54 -16.31 5.68
N ARG A 156 10.63 -17.06 6.79
CA ARG A 156 10.96 -18.49 6.80
C ARG A 156 9.69 -19.34 6.64
N MET A 157 9.80 -20.45 5.91
CA MET A 157 8.69 -21.39 5.68
C MET A 157 8.29 -22.13 6.95
N SER A 158 6.99 -22.16 7.23
CA SER A 158 6.37 -22.99 8.27
C SER A 158 5.88 -24.34 7.73
N TRP A 159 5.75 -25.33 8.61
CA TRP A 159 5.29 -26.69 8.28
C TRP A 159 4.21 -27.13 9.28
N MET A 160 3.15 -27.75 8.76
CA MET A 160 1.91 -28.07 9.49
C MET A 160 1.26 -29.35 8.94
N SER A 161 0.46 -30.03 9.76
CA SER A 161 -0.29 -31.23 9.41
C SER A 161 -1.80 -30.96 9.55
N PRO A 162 -2.41 -30.23 8.60
CA PRO A 162 -3.74 -29.64 8.79
C PRO A 162 -4.87 -30.62 8.54
N SER A 163 -5.79 -30.74 9.49
CA SER A 163 -7.11 -31.34 9.32
C SER A 163 -8.21 -30.28 9.47
N TYR A 164 -9.37 -30.53 8.86
CA TYR A 164 -10.52 -29.63 8.90
C TYR A 164 -11.80 -30.44 9.10
N ALA A 165 -12.51 -30.22 10.21
CA ALA A 165 -13.86 -30.72 10.40
C ALA A 165 -14.85 -29.67 9.87
N LYS A 166 -15.75 -30.05 8.95
CA LYS A 166 -16.84 -29.17 8.49
C LYS A 166 -18.02 -29.30 9.44
N PHE A 167 -18.61 -28.17 9.85
CA PHE A 167 -19.94 -28.18 10.48
C PHE A 167 -21.00 -28.28 9.39
N SER A 168 -21.58 -29.46 9.23
CA SER A 168 -22.70 -29.70 8.30
C SER A 168 -24.02 -29.20 8.89
N ASP A 169 -24.14 -29.17 10.22
CA ASP A 169 -25.35 -28.78 10.94
C ASP A 169 -25.50 -27.24 11.05
N PHE A 170 -24.48 -26.47 10.63
CA PHE A 170 -24.61 -25.01 10.45
C PHE A 170 -25.21 -24.73 9.06
N ASP A 171 -26.51 -24.95 8.98
CA ASP A 171 -27.26 -25.16 7.74
C ASP A 171 -28.23 -23.99 7.42
N THR A 172 -29.21 -24.25 6.56
CA THR A 172 -30.23 -23.28 6.17
C THR A 172 -31.23 -22.90 7.26
N GLU A 173 -31.37 -23.67 8.34
CA GLU A 173 -32.15 -23.25 9.51
C GLU A 173 -31.42 -22.12 10.28
N HIS A 174 -30.08 -22.15 10.25
CA HIS A 174 -29.23 -21.18 10.93
C HIS A 174 -28.94 -19.93 10.09
N THR A 175 -28.68 -20.09 8.79
CA THR A 175 -28.38 -18.96 7.92
C THR A 175 -28.68 -19.22 6.44
N ARG A 176 -29.32 -18.23 5.79
CA ARG A 176 -29.63 -18.23 4.35
C ARG A 176 -28.41 -18.38 3.43
N PHE A 177 -27.20 -18.22 3.95
CA PHE A 177 -25.95 -18.37 3.20
C PHE A 177 -25.25 -19.73 3.41
N ALA A 178 -25.78 -20.67 4.20
CA ALA A 178 -25.14 -21.96 4.48
C ALA A 178 -24.96 -22.87 3.24
N THR A 179 -25.74 -22.63 2.18
CA THR A 179 -25.51 -23.26 0.86
C THR A 179 -24.31 -22.68 0.13
N LYS A 180 -23.98 -21.39 0.36
CA LYS A 180 -22.92 -20.62 -0.29
C LYS A 180 -21.59 -20.64 0.47
N TYR A 181 -21.63 -20.57 1.79
CA TYR A 181 -20.46 -20.49 2.66
C TYR A 181 -20.42 -21.69 3.61
N SER A 182 -19.25 -22.05 4.13
CA SER A 182 -19.11 -23.20 5.04
C SER A 182 -18.17 -22.91 6.19
N LEU A 183 -18.57 -23.31 7.40
CA LEU A 183 -17.79 -23.19 8.62
C LEU A 183 -16.98 -24.47 8.87
N TYR A 184 -15.71 -24.30 9.20
CA TYR A 184 -14.78 -25.39 9.51
C TYR A 184 -14.08 -25.14 10.86
N LEU A 185 -13.72 -26.21 11.55
CA LEU A 185 -12.82 -26.24 12.68
C LEU A 185 -11.47 -26.80 12.24
N TYR A 186 -10.39 -26.06 12.45
CA TYR A 186 -9.02 -26.52 12.24
C TYR A 186 -8.60 -27.48 13.36
N ARG A 187 -7.92 -28.56 12.98
CA ARG A 187 -7.32 -29.54 13.90
C ARG A 187 -5.92 -29.92 13.42
N GLU A 188 -4.91 -29.82 14.28
CA GLU A 188 -3.54 -30.25 13.95
C GLU A 188 -3.40 -31.76 14.19
N GLN A 189 -3.08 -32.52 13.13
CA GLN A 189 -2.93 -33.97 13.22
C GLN A 189 -1.75 -34.34 14.14
N GLY A 190 -2.03 -35.22 15.12
CA GLY A 190 -1.06 -35.64 16.14
C GLY A 190 -1.06 -34.79 17.41
N PHE A 191 -1.84 -33.70 17.45
CA PHE A 191 -1.95 -32.81 18.61
C PHE A 191 -3.40 -32.65 19.07
N ASP A 192 -4.35 -32.49 18.14
CA ASP A 192 -5.77 -32.43 18.45
C ASP A 192 -6.51 -33.75 18.17
N ASN A 193 -7.37 -34.17 19.10
CA ASN A 193 -8.12 -35.42 19.03
C ASN A 193 -9.56 -35.20 18.53
N GLY A 194 -9.77 -35.31 17.21
CA GLY A 194 -11.11 -35.32 16.61
C GLY A 194 -11.81 -33.96 16.52
N PRO A 195 -13.13 -33.93 16.23
CA PRO A 195 -13.87 -32.70 15.95
C PRO A 195 -14.42 -31.98 17.19
N LYS A 196 -14.28 -32.56 18.39
CA LYS A 196 -14.78 -31.97 19.64
C LYS A 196 -14.01 -30.71 20.03
N ILE A 197 -14.64 -29.81 20.76
CA ILE A 197 -14.08 -28.53 21.22
C ILE A 197 -13.88 -28.52 22.73
N LYS A 198 -12.91 -27.76 23.23
CA LYS A 198 -12.53 -27.75 24.67
C LYS A 198 -11.84 -26.45 25.13
N GLY A 199 -11.55 -25.58 24.18
CA GLY A 199 -10.65 -24.45 24.32
C GLY A 199 -11.36 -23.11 24.37
N ILE A 200 -10.66 -22.11 23.84
CA ILE A 200 -11.13 -20.73 23.67
C ILE A 200 -11.37 -20.48 22.17
N PRO A 201 -12.55 -20.00 21.76
CA PRO A 201 -12.88 -19.85 20.34
C PRO A 201 -12.13 -18.70 19.67
N VAL A 202 -11.50 -19.01 18.54
CA VAL A 202 -10.86 -18.07 17.63
C VAL A 202 -11.44 -18.24 16.24
N LEU A 203 -11.90 -17.16 15.59
CA LEU A 203 -12.48 -17.18 14.25
C LEU A 203 -11.55 -16.47 13.25
N PHE A 204 -11.05 -17.22 12.28
CA PHE A 204 -10.24 -16.69 11.18
C PHE A 204 -11.08 -16.40 9.94
N ILE A 205 -11.02 -15.15 9.48
CA ILE A 205 -11.70 -14.61 8.30
C ILE A 205 -10.66 -14.44 7.17
N PRO A 206 -10.77 -15.17 6.05
CA PRO A 206 -9.82 -15.10 4.94
C PRO A 206 -9.92 -13.80 4.13
N GLY A 207 -8.92 -13.58 3.27
CA GLY A 207 -8.83 -12.41 2.41
C GLY A 207 -9.71 -12.45 1.15
N ASN A 208 -9.63 -11.41 0.33
CA ASN A 208 -10.27 -11.38 -0.99
C ASN A 208 -9.74 -12.52 -1.88
N ALA A 209 -10.64 -13.36 -2.39
CA ALA A 209 -10.30 -14.61 -3.06
C ALA A 209 -9.36 -15.53 -2.24
N GLY A 210 -9.46 -15.45 -0.91
CA GLY A 210 -8.80 -16.31 0.05
C GLY A 210 -9.66 -17.52 0.41
N SER A 211 -8.99 -18.60 0.81
CA SER A 211 -9.61 -19.83 1.32
C SER A 211 -9.43 -19.90 2.83
N TYR A 212 -10.36 -20.57 3.53
CA TYR A 212 -10.22 -20.99 4.94
C TYR A 212 -8.84 -21.56 5.29
N LYS A 213 -8.20 -22.23 4.32
CA LYS A 213 -6.85 -22.79 4.42
C LYS A 213 -5.74 -21.77 4.70
N GLN A 214 -6.00 -20.46 4.71
CA GLN A 214 -5.01 -19.45 5.11
C GLN A 214 -4.68 -19.48 6.62
N VAL A 215 -5.58 -19.94 7.49
CA VAL A 215 -5.35 -19.96 8.96
C VAL A 215 -4.24 -20.91 9.40
N ARG A 216 -3.99 -21.95 8.60
CA ARG A 216 -3.27 -23.18 8.96
C ARG A 216 -1.98 -22.98 9.73
N SER A 217 -1.15 -22.04 9.32
CA SER A 217 0.19 -21.80 9.87
C SER A 217 0.13 -21.30 11.32
N ILE A 218 -0.90 -20.49 11.63
CA ILE A 218 -1.13 -19.87 12.94
C ILE A 218 -1.82 -20.89 13.86
N ALA A 219 -2.85 -21.58 13.37
CA ALA A 219 -3.54 -22.62 14.15
C ALA A 219 -2.61 -23.79 14.51
N SER A 220 -1.79 -24.26 13.56
CA SER A 220 -0.75 -25.27 13.77
C SER A 220 0.25 -24.86 14.86
N GLU A 221 0.69 -23.58 14.87
CA GLU A 221 1.57 -23.10 15.94
C GLU A 221 0.86 -23.04 17.30
N SER A 222 -0.44 -22.72 17.32
CA SER A 222 -1.20 -22.60 18.56
C SER A 222 -1.45 -23.95 19.24
N ALA A 223 -1.77 -24.98 18.45
CA ALA A 223 -1.91 -26.35 18.94
C ALA A 223 -0.57 -26.87 19.50
N ARG A 224 0.52 -26.72 18.74
CA ARG A 224 1.87 -27.15 19.14
C ARG A 224 2.40 -26.40 20.35
N TYR A 225 2.32 -25.07 20.37
CA TYR A 225 2.79 -24.28 21.51
C TYR A 225 1.99 -24.55 22.80
N PHE A 226 0.69 -24.86 22.68
CA PHE A 226 -0.07 -25.34 23.83
C PHE A 226 0.41 -26.70 24.31
N HIS A 227 0.49 -27.67 23.40
CA HIS A 227 0.87 -29.05 23.73
C HIS A 227 2.30 -29.17 24.25
N ASP A 228 3.27 -28.56 23.56
CA ASP A 228 4.68 -28.75 23.85
C ASP A 228 5.14 -27.88 25.04
N THR A 229 4.50 -26.72 25.24
CA THR A 229 4.87 -25.75 26.30
C THR A 229 3.77 -25.57 27.35
N LEU A 230 2.62 -24.98 27.00
CA LEU A 230 1.70 -24.41 28.00
C LEU A 230 0.95 -25.46 28.84
N GLN A 231 0.63 -26.64 28.31
CA GLN A 231 -0.09 -27.67 29.07
C GLN A 231 0.74 -28.24 30.24
N HIS A 232 2.06 -28.10 30.16
CA HIS A 232 3.03 -28.50 31.20
C HIS A 232 3.36 -27.37 32.18
N ASP A 233 2.97 -26.12 31.87
CA ASP A 233 3.18 -24.96 32.72
C ASP A 233 1.97 -24.76 33.66
N ALA A 234 2.12 -25.21 34.90
CA ALA A 234 1.10 -25.06 35.93
C ALA A 234 0.75 -23.59 36.23
N ALA A 235 1.69 -22.65 36.08
CA ALA A 235 1.43 -21.23 36.30
C ALA A 235 0.58 -20.64 35.15
N ALA A 236 0.88 -20.98 33.89
CA ALA A 236 0.05 -20.60 32.75
C ALA A 236 -1.37 -21.22 32.82
N MET A 237 -1.46 -22.50 33.20
CA MET A 237 -2.75 -23.19 33.37
C MET A 237 -3.60 -22.60 34.50
N ASN A 238 -2.98 -22.15 35.61
CA ASN A 238 -3.65 -21.44 36.70
C ASN A 238 -4.00 -19.97 36.36
N ALA A 239 -3.21 -19.33 35.49
CA ALA A 239 -3.48 -18.01 34.93
C ALA A 239 -4.58 -18.01 33.85
N GLY A 240 -5.16 -19.17 33.54
CA GLY A 240 -6.33 -19.32 32.68
C GLY A 240 -6.03 -19.68 31.22
N ALA A 241 -4.79 -20.07 30.90
CA ALA A 241 -4.45 -20.56 29.55
C ALA A 241 -5.11 -21.92 29.27
N ARG A 242 -5.70 -22.07 28.09
CA ARG A 242 -6.24 -23.34 27.53
C ARG A 242 -6.03 -23.30 26.01
N SER A 243 -6.05 -24.47 25.35
CA SER A 243 -5.93 -24.57 23.88
C SER A 243 -6.89 -23.63 23.14
N LEU A 244 -6.51 -23.15 21.96
CA LEU A 244 -7.38 -22.30 21.13
C LEU A 244 -8.08 -23.14 20.06
N ASP A 245 -9.41 -23.05 19.99
CA ASP A 245 -10.20 -23.71 18.95
C ASP A 245 -10.34 -22.77 17.74
N PHE A 246 -9.59 -23.07 16.67
CA PHE A 246 -9.55 -22.25 15.47
C PHE A 246 -10.67 -22.62 14.49
N PHE A 247 -11.76 -21.86 14.56
CA PHE A 247 -12.80 -21.82 13.55
C PHE A 247 -12.34 -21.00 12.34
N THR A 248 -12.76 -21.37 11.14
CA THR A 248 -12.48 -20.63 9.91
C THR A 248 -13.57 -20.87 8.87
N VAL A 249 -13.80 -19.87 8.01
CA VAL A 249 -14.89 -19.88 7.02
C VAL A 249 -14.35 -19.99 5.61
N ASP A 250 -14.97 -20.84 4.79
CA ASP A 250 -14.84 -20.79 3.35
C ASP A 250 -15.92 -19.90 2.73
N PHE A 251 -15.48 -18.87 2.00
CA PHE A 251 -16.34 -18.00 1.20
C PHE A 251 -16.38 -18.40 -0.28
N ASN A 252 -15.96 -19.63 -0.62
CA ASN A 252 -15.73 -20.09 -1.99
C ASN A 252 -14.75 -19.19 -2.78
N GLU A 253 -13.82 -18.56 -2.05
CA GLU A 253 -12.90 -17.51 -2.53
C GLU A 253 -13.63 -16.34 -3.24
N ASP A 254 -14.74 -15.85 -2.68
CA ASP A 254 -15.47 -14.67 -3.16
C ASP A 254 -14.56 -13.41 -3.27
N PHE A 255 -14.84 -12.57 -4.27
CA PHE A 255 -14.04 -11.39 -4.63
C PHE A 255 -14.43 -10.11 -3.84
N THR A 256 -14.34 -10.16 -2.51
CA THR A 256 -14.75 -9.09 -1.58
C THR A 256 -14.14 -7.71 -1.84
N ALA A 257 -12.95 -7.62 -2.46
CA ALA A 257 -12.31 -6.34 -2.78
C ALA A 257 -12.94 -5.60 -3.97
N PHE A 258 -13.80 -6.27 -4.75
CA PHE A 258 -14.39 -5.74 -5.98
C PHE A 258 -15.93 -5.66 -5.95
N HIS A 259 -16.57 -6.15 -4.88
CA HIS A 259 -18.03 -6.15 -4.75
C HIS A 259 -18.49 -5.92 -3.30
N GLY A 260 -19.18 -4.80 -3.06
CA GLY A 260 -19.60 -4.37 -1.73
C GLY A 260 -20.72 -5.20 -1.12
N GLN A 261 -21.66 -5.73 -1.92
CA GLN A 261 -22.70 -6.59 -1.37
C GLN A 261 -22.13 -7.91 -0.84
N THR A 262 -21.14 -8.49 -1.52
CA THR A 262 -20.40 -9.66 -1.02
C THR A 262 -19.81 -9.44 0.38
N MET A 263 -19.33 -8.23 0.68
CA MET A 263 -18.81 -7.87 2.00
C MET A 263 -19.89 -7.85 3.10
N LEU A 264 -21.12 -7.46 2.75
CA LEU A 264 -22.27 -7.52 3.66
C LEU A 264 -22.75 -8.96 3.85
N ASP A 265 -22.84 -9.74 2.77
CA ASP A 265 -23.23 -11.16 2.82
C ASP A 265 -22.27 -11.95 3.75
N GLN A 266 -20.96 -11.68 3.64
CA GLN A 266 -19.93 -12.30 4.49
C GLN A 266 -20.05 -11.86 5.96
N ALA A 267 -20.31 -10.57 6.22
CA ALA A 267 -20.49 -10.06 7.58
C ALA A 267 -21.75 -10.59 8.26
N GLU A 268 -22.86 -10.70 7.53
CA GLU A 268 -24.12 -11.28 8.02
C GLU A 268 -23.93 -12.76 8.39
N TYR A 269 -23.32 -13.55 7.51
CA TYR A 269 -23.00 -14.96 7.77
C TYR A 269 -22.06 -15.15 8.98
N LEU A 270 -21.04 -14.30 9.12
CA LEU A 270 -20.10 -14.39 10.24
C LEU A 270 -20.75 -14.08 11.61
N ASN A 271 -21.73 -13.18 11.66
CA ASN A 271 -22.50 -12.92 12.88
C ASN A 271 -23.32 -14.15 13.30
N GLU A 272 -23.97 -14.84 12.35
CA GLU A 272 -24.64 -16.13 12.64
C GLU A 272 -23.63 -17.24 12.98
N ALA A 273 -22.46 -17.27 12.32
CA ALA A 273 -21.41 -18.23 12.61
C ALA A 273 -20.85 -18.05 14.04
N ILE A 274 -20.68 -16.82 14.53
CA ILE A 274 -20.32 -16.55 15.93
C ILE A 274 -21.42 -17.04 16.88
N ARG A 275 -22.70 -16.77 16.58
CA ARG A 275 -23.83 -17.26 17.38
C ARG A 275 -23.84 -18.79 17.48
N TYR A 276 -23.63 -19.47 16.36
CA TYR A 276 -23.51 -20.93 16.29
C TYR A 276 -22.29 -21.45 17.07
N ILE A 277 -21.10 -20.87 16.84
CA ILE A 277 -19.85 -21.22 17.57
C ILE A 277 -20.07 -21.14 19.09
N LEU A 278 -20.72 -20.08 19.57
CA LEU A 278 -21.00 -19.92 21.00
C LEU A 278 -22.00 -20.96 21.52
N SER A 279 -23.01 -21.36 20.73
CA SER A 279 -23.90 -22.47 21.11
C SER A 279 -23.23 -23.85 21.14
N LEU A 280 -22.19 -24.11 20.33
CA LEU A 280 -21.48 -25.39 20.36
C LEU A 280 -20.83 -25.67 21.73
N TYR A 281 -20.40 -24.64 22.46
CA TYR A 281 -19.81 -24.80 23.80
C TYR A 281 -20.85 -25.22 24.86
N LEU A 282 -22.15 -25.01 24.58
CA LEU A 282 -23.26 -25.37 25.46
C LEU A 282 -23.73 -26.83 25.27
N ASP A 283 -23.34 -27.52 24.20
CA ASP A 283 -23.66 -28.94 24.00
C ASP A 283 -22.54 -29.85 24.58
N PRO A 284 -22.79 -30.59 25.68
CA PRO A 284 -21.80 -31.49 26.28
C PRO A 284 -21.43 -32.71 25.42
N LYS A 285 -22.06 -32.93 24.26
CA LYS A 285 -21.63 -33.92 23.26
C LYS A 285 -20.46 -33.43 22.42
N ILE A 286 -20.40 -32.12 22.18
CA ILE A 286 -19.42 -31.45 21.30
C ILE A 286 -18.33 -30.79 22.14
N SER A 287 -18.70 -30.20 23.28
CA SER A 287 -17.85 -29.52 24.24
C SER A 287 -17.31 -30.49 25.31
N GLU A 288 -16.00 -30.75 25.30
CA GLU A 288 -15.26 -31.44 26.39
C GLU A 288 -14.64 -30.43 27.37
N ARG A 289 -15.31 -29.28 27.56
CA ARG A 289 -14.90 -28.25 28.50
C ARG A 289 -15.25 -28.69 29.93
N ASP A 290 -14.36 -28.35 30.87
CA ASP A 290 -14.58 -28.54 32.31
C ASP A 290 -15.85 -27.77 32.77
N PRO A 291 -16.89 -28.46 33.32
CA PRO A 291 -18.14 -27.83 33.73
C PRO A 291 -18.02 -26.80 34.87
N SER A 292 -16.86 -26.69 35.53
CA SER A 292 -16.59 -25.63 36.52
C SER A 292 -16.19 -24.30 35.87
N LEU A 293 -15.83 -24.29 34.58
CA LEU A 293 -15.45 -23.09 33.84
C LEU A 293 -16.67 -22.41 33.21
N PRO A 294 -16.75 -21.07 33.22
CA PRO A 294 -17.86 -20.36 32.60
C PRO A 294 -17.83 -20.48 31.06
N ASP A 295 -19.02 -20.58 30.44
CA ASP A 295 -19.14 -20.67 28.99
C ASP A 295 -18.61 -19.41 28.28
N PRO A 296 -17.99 -19.56 27.09
CA PRO A 296 -17.70 -18.44 26.21
C PRO A 296 -18.93 -17.58 25.92
N SER A 297 -18.80 -16.26 26.09
CA SER A 297 -19.75 -15.27 25.57
C SER A 297 -19.22 -14.53 24.35
N SER A 298 -17.97 -14.76 23.96
CA SER A 298 -17.29 -14.00 22.91
C SER A 298 -16.16 -14.78 22.22
N VAL A 299 -15.87 -14.40 20.98
CA VAL A 299 -14.88 -15.02 20.08
C VAL A 299 -13.77 -14.03 19.74
N ILE A 300 -12.53 -14.50 19.65
CA ILE A 300 -11.39 -13.70 19.17
C ILE A 300 -11.36 -13.76 17.64
N VAL A 301 -11.26 -12.62 16.97
CA VAL A 301 -11.30 -12.56 15.50
C VAL A 301 -9.93 -12.28 14.90
N LEU A 302 -9.52 -13.09 13.91
CA LEU A 302 -8.33 -12.87 13.08
C LEU A 302 -8.74 -12.58 11.64
N GLY A 303 -8.40 -11.40 11.10
CA GLY A 303 -8.79 -10.99 9.75
C GLY A 303 -7.59 -10.78 8.82
N HIS A 304 -7.48 -11.56 7.74
CA HIS A 304 -6.50 -11.30 6.68
C HIS A 304 -7.07 -10.39 5.60
N SER A 305 -6.33 -9.37 5.16
CA SER A 305 -6.70 -8.53 4.01
C SER A 305 -8.14 -7.98 4.16
N MET A 306 -8.98 -8.10 3.13
CA MET A 306 -10.40 -7.72 3.19
C MET A 306 -11.20 -8.41 4.32
N GLY A 307 -10.77 -9.57 4.82
CA GLY A 307 -11.39 -10.23 5.97
C GLY A 307 -11.31 -9.39 7.26
N GLY A 308 -10.26 -8.59 7.43
CA GLY A 308 -10.16 -7.59 8.50
C GLY A 308 -11.12 -6.40 8.33
N ILE A 309 -11.62 -6.16 7.12
CA ILE A 309 -12.65 -5.16 6.84
C ILE A 309 -14.03 -5.75 7.14
N VAL A 310 -14.30 -6.98 6.66
CA VAL A 310 -15.52 -7.73 6.99
C VAL A 310 -15.69 -7.85 8.52
N ALA A 311 -14.62 -8.11 9.27
CA ALA A 311 -14.60 -8.12 10.74
C ALA A 311 -15.11 -6.80 11.36
N ARG A 312 -14.87 -5.66 10.72
CA ARG A 312 -15.39 -4.34 11.16
C ARG A 312 -16.78 -4.05 10.62
N THR A 313 -17.15 -4.60 9.46
CA THR A 313 -18.51 -4.56 8.89
C THR A 313 -19.50 -5.26 9.80
N MET A 314 -19.13 -6.38 10.43
CA MET A 314 -19.98 -7.15 11.36
C MET A 314 -20.70 -6.27 12.40
N PHE A 315 -20.01 -5.28 12.97
CA PHE A 315 -20.53 -4.36 13.99
C PHE A 315 -21.60 -3.38 13.50
N ILE A 316 -21.73 -3.17 12.18
CA ILE A 316 -22.79 -2.33 11.59
C ILE A 316 -23.94 -3.16 10.99
N MET A 317 -23.89 -4.48 11.09
CA MET A 317 -24.97 -5.37 10.63
C MET A 317 -26.04 -5.54 11.74
N PRO A 318 -27.33 -5.60 11.38
CA PRO A 318 -28.43 -5.65 12.34
C PRO A 318 -28.50 -6.95 13.17
N ASN A 319 -27.80 -8.01 12.74
CA ASN A 319 -27.74 -9.30 13.44
C ASN A 319 -26.55 -9.44 14.41
N TYR A 320 -25.72 -8.39 14.56
CA TYR A 320 -24.59 -8.41 15.48
C TYR A 320 -25.04 -8.59 16.93
N GLN A 321 -24.43 -9.56 17.62
CA GLN A 321 -24.64 -9.77 19.05
C GLN A 321 -23.65 -8.92 19.84
N GLN A 322 -24.15 -8.04 20.70
CA GLN A 322 -23.29 -7.21 21.56
C GLN A 322 -22.34 -8.07 22.40
N ASP A 323 -21.13 -7.57 22.61
CA ASP A 323 -20.02 -8.20 23.35
C ASP A 323 -19.53 -9.56 22.81
N SER A 324 -20.11 -10.08 21.71
CA SER A 324 -19.70 -11.36 21.10
C SER A 324 -18.32 -11.34 20.43
N VAL A 325 -17.75 -10.17 20.20
CA VAL A 325 -16.35 -9.98 19.79
C VAL A 325 -15.72 -8.92 20.69
N ASN A 326 -14.60 -9.26 21.34
CA ASN A 326 -13.85 -8.33 22.21
C ASN A 326 -12.41 -8.05 21.72
N THR A 327 -11.88 -8.89 20.81
CA THR A 327 -10.49 -8.81 20.35
C THR A 327 -10.44 -9.12 18.87
N ILE A 328 -9.83 -8.23 18.10
CA ILE A 328 -9.62 -8.34 16.66
C ILE A 328 -8.14 -8.08 16.36
N ILE A 329 -7.49 -8.98 15.64
CA ILE A 329 -6.14 -8.77 15.08
C ILE A 329 -6.25 -8.89 13.56
N THR A 330 -5.76 -7.89 12.83
CA THR A 330 -5.82 -7.86 11.37
C THR A 330 -4.44 -7.83 10.72
N MET A 331 -4.33 -8.42 9.53
CA MET A 331 -3.05 -8.63 8.82
C MET A 331 -3.17 -8.13 7.38
N SER A 332 -2.41 -7.09 7.02
CA SER A 332 -2.52 -6.35 5.74
C SER A 332 -3.96 -5.93 5.37
N ALA A 333 -4.77 -5.58 6.36
CA ALA A 333 -6.16 -5.16 6.15
C ALA A 333 -6.25 -3.65 5.87
N PRO A 334 -6.83 -3.21 4.73
CA PRO A 334 -6.82 -1.81 4.29
C PRO A 334 -7.83 -0.91 5.03
N HIS A 335 -7.70 -0.73 6.35
CA HIS A 335 -8.70 -0.04 7.18
C HIS A 335 -9.01 1.42 6.82
N ALA A 336 -8.01 2.17 6.34
CA ALA A 336 -8.15 3.61 6.08
C ALA A 336 -8.90 3.91 4.77
N ARG A 337 -8.70 3.10 3.72
CA ARG A 337 -9.24 3.32 2.37
C ARG A 337 -9.37 2.02 1.57
N PRO A 338 -10.45 1.80 0.79
CA PRO A 338 -10.55 0.64 -0.09
C PRO A 338 -9.41 0.60 -1.14
N PRO A 339 -8.83 -0.58 -1.46
CA PRO A 339 -7.74 -0.70 -2.43
C PRO A 339 -8.07 -0.29 -3.88
N VAL A 340 -9.37 -0.23 -4.22
CA VAL A 340 -9.97 0.21 -5.49
C VAL A 340 -11.35 0.83 -5.25
N THR A 341 -11.78 1.75 -6.11
CA THR A 341 -13.00 2.58 -5.94
C THR A 341 -13.99 2.43 -7.10
N PHE A 342 -14.06 1.24 -7.70
CA PHE A 342 -14.88 0.95 -8.88
C PHE A 342 -16.34 0.56 -8.60
N ASP A 343 -16.68 0.24 -7.34
CA ASP A 343 -18.05 -0.03 -6.90
C ASP A 343 -18.52 1.05 -5.91
N PRO A 344 -19.64 1.77 -6.15
CA PRO A 344 -20.20 2.73 -5.19
C PRO A 344 -20.50 2.09 -3.82
N LYS A 345 -20.90 0.81 -3.79
CA LYS A 345 -21.31 0.15 -2.55
C LYS A 345 -20.13 -0.08 -1.61
N ILE A 346 -18.94 -0.37 -2.14
CA ILE A 346 -17.69 -0.41 -1.34
C ILE A 346 -17.42 0.95 -0.69
N VAL A 347 -17.49 2.04 -1.46
CA VAL A 347 -17.19 3.40 -0.95
C VAL A 347 -18.18 3.81 0.14
N SER A 348 -19.48 3.48 -0.02
CA SER A 348 -20.48 3.64 1.05
C SER A 348 -20.07 2.86 2.31
N ILE A 349 -19.87 1.55 2.20
CA ILE A 349 -19.59 0.66 3.34
C ILE A 349 -18.36 1.13 4.14
N TYR A 350 -17.29 1.55 3.47
CA TYR A 350 -16.12 2.11 4.15
C TYR A 350 -16.42 3.39 4.93
N ASN A 351 -17.22 4.30 4.35
CA ASN A 351 -17.67 5.50 5.04
C ASN A 351 -18.60 5.16 6.22
N ASP A 352 -19.52 4.22 6.04
CA ASP A 352 -20.49 3.78 7.04
C ASP A 352 -19.77 3.16 8.27
N ILE A 353 -18.83 2.24 8.03
CA ILE A 353 -18.00 1.62 9.07
C ILE A 353 -17.10 2.67 9.74
N ASN A 354 -16.34 3.48 8.98
CA ASN A 354 -15.41 4.43 9.59
C ASN A 354 -16.14 5.53 10.38
N ASN A 355 -17.32 5.96 9.93
CA ASN A 355 -18.17 6.90 10.69
C ASN A 355 -18.79 6.24 11.94
N TYR A 356 -19.21 4.97 11.89
CA TYR A 356 -19.67 4.25 13.08
C TYR A 356 -18.57 4.16 14.14
N TRP A 357 -17.38 3.68 13.76
CA TRP A 357 -16.25 3.49 14.69
C TRP A 357 -15.81 4.83 15.31
N ARG A 358 -15.67 5.91 14.52
CA ARG A 358 -15.37 7.26 15.04
C ARG A 358 -16.42 7.76 16.04
N ARG A 359 -17.71 7.62 15.71
CA ARG A 359 -18.83 8.07 16.58
C ARG A 359 -18.97 7.24 17.86
N ALA A 360 -18.62 5.96 17.83
CA ALA A 360 -18.61 5.10 19.00
C ALA A 360 -17.61 5.62 20.05
N TYR A 361 -16.40 6.02 19.63
CA TYR A 361 -15.37 6.53 20.53
C TYR A 361 -15.54 8.00 20.95
N SER A 362 -16.38 8.79 20.27
CA SER A 362 -16.69 10.17 20.68
C SER A 362 -17.88 10.30 21.66
N LYS A 363 -18.67 9.23 21.84
CA LYS A 363 -19.72 9.17 22.88
C LYS A 363 -19.12 9.09 24.29
N ARG A 364 -19.64 9.89 25.23
CA ARG A 364 -19.23 9.85 26.65
C ARG A 364 -19.78 8.67 27.45
N SER A 365 -20.91 8.08 27.05
CA SER A 365 -21.49 6.91 27.73
C SER A 365 -20.84 5.62 27.22
N SER A 366 -20.18 4.87 28.12
CA SER A 366 -19.59 3.57 27.77
C SER A 366 -20.62 2.43 27.73
N ALA A 367 -21.74 2.56 28.45
CA ALA A 367 -22.76 1.49 28.56
C ALA A 367 -23.55 1.27 27.26
N GLU A 368 -23.69 2.30 26.42
CA GLU A 368 -24.32 2.21 25.09
C GLU A 368 -23.32 1.89 23.96
N ASN A 369 -22.05 1.67 24.28
CA ASN A 369 -20.99 1.57 23.29
C ASN A 369 -20.56 0.10 23.10
N ALA A 370 -21.07 -0.52 22.05
CA ALA A 370 -20.71 -1.89 21.63
C ALA A 370 -19.23 -2.07 21.23
N LEU A 371 -18.46 -0.98 21.09
CA LEU A 371 -16.99 -1.02 20.90
C LEU A 371 -16.20 -0.77 22.21
N SER A 372 -16.86 -0.55 23.35
CA SER A 372 -16.20 -0.20 24.63
C SER A 372 -15.28 -1.30 25.18
N GLN A 373 -15.56 -2.57 24.86
CA GLN A 373 -14.72 -3.71 25.20
C GLN A 373 -13.95 -4.29 24.01
N VAL A 374 -13.98 -3.63 22.84
CA VAL A 374 -13.31 -4.09 21.62
C VAL A 374 -11.89 -3.56 21.54
N THR A 375 -10.95 -4.49 21.35
CA THR A 375 -9.55 -4.23 20.98
C THR A 375 -9.35 -4.50 19.48
N LEU A 376 -8.73 -3.59 18.73
CA LEU A 376 -8.35 -3.79 17.32
C LEU A 376 -6.87 -3.49 17.09
N VAL A 377 -6.08 -4.52 16.76
CA VAL A 377 -4.67 -4.36 16.35
C VAL A 377 -4.53 -4.57 14.84
N SER A 378 -3.93 -3.61 14.13
CA SER A 378 -3.64 -3.71 12.69
C SER A 378 -2.16 -3.98 12.46
N ILE A 379 -1.83 -5.03 11.72
CA ILE A 379 -0.45 -5.45 11.45
C ILE A 379 -0.17 -5.37 9.95
N ALA A 380 0.77 -4.50 9.57
CA ALA A 380 1.12 -4.20 8.19
C ALA A 380 2.34 -5.01 7.69
N GLY A 381 2.29 -5.43 6.42
CA GLY A 381 3.39 -6.12 5.74
C GLY A 381 4.60 -5.23 5.41
N GLY A 382 4.48 -3.90 5.46
CA GLY A 382 5.56 -2.99 5.06
C GLY A 382 5.74 -2.92 3.54
N GLY A 383 6.98 -2.75 3.08
CA GLY A 383 7.28 -2.43 1.67
C GLY A 383 7.18 -3.59 0.68
N LEU A 384 7.01 -4.83 1.15
CA LEU A 384 6.83 -6.01 0.30
C LEU A 384 5.35 -6.30 -0.07
N ASP A 385 4.40 -5.61 0.55
CA ASP A 385 2.99 -5.72 0.17
C ASP A 385 2.72 -4.95 -1.13
N THR A 386 2.65 -5.68 -2.24
CA THR A 386 2.35 -5.16 -3.58
C THR A 386 0.86 -5.32 -3.96
N VAL A 387 0.02 -5.77 -3.04
CA VAL A 387 -1.44 -5.91 -3.25
C VAL A 387 -2.18 -4.74 -2.61
N VAL A 388 -1.78 -4.33 -1.41
CA VAL A 388 -2.34 -3.21 -0.65
C VAL A 388 -1.19 -2.28 -0.22
N PRO A 389 -1.24 -0.96 -0.46
CA PRO A 389 -0.28 -0.04 0.14
C PRO A 389 -0.37 -0.13 1.67
N SER A 390 0.73 -0.47 2.35
CA SER A 390 0.71 -0.70 3.81
C SER A 390 0.21 0.51 4.63
N ASP A 391 0.38 1.72 4.12
CA ASP A 391 -0.18 2.95 4.71
C ASP A 391 -1.73 2.94 4.79
N TYR A 392 -2.41 2.16 3.96
CA TYR A 392 -3.87 1.99 4.04
C TYR A 392 -4.31 1.09 5.21
N ALA A 393 -3.38 0.39 5.87
CA ALA A 393 -3.68 -0.41 7.07
C ALA A 393 -3.78 0.42 8.35
N GLY A 394 -3.51 1.73 8.28
CA GLY A 394 -3.58 2.67 9.39
C GLY A 394 -4.95 2.73 10.08
N LEU A 395 -4.92 2.82 11.42
CA LEU A 395 -6.08 2.98 12.30
C LEU A 395 -6.17 4.39 12.92
N GLU A 396 -5.19 5.25 12.66
CA GLU A 396 -4.92 6.48 13.42
C GLU A 396 -6.05 7.51 13.25
N SER A 397 -6.79 7.42 12.14
CA SER A 397 -7.99 8.24 11.84
C SER A 397 -9.31 7.60 12.28
N ILE A 398 -9.28 6.46 13.00
CA ILE A 398 -10.43 5.57 13.21
C ILE A 398 -10.56 5.13 14.68
N VAL A 399 -9.46 4.72 15.32
CA VAL A 399 -9.43 4.09 16.64
C VAL A 399 -8.40 4.81 17.54
N PRO A 400 -8.74 5.16 18.78
CA PRO A 400 -7.77 5.71 19.73
C PRO A 400 -6.83 4.62 20.28
N GLU A 401 -5.61 5.00 20.64
CA GLU A 401 -4.55 4.11 21.17
C GLU A 401 -4.97 3.26 22.40
N SER A 402 -6.02 3.68 23.11
CA SER A 402 -6.61 2.97 24.27
C SER A 402 -7.51 1.78 23.88
N HIS A 403 -7.77 1.59 22.59
CA HIS A 403 -8.57 0.50 22.01
C HIS A 403 -7.88 -0.17 20.81
N GLY A 404 -6.89 0.46 20.17
CA GLY A 404 -6.20 -0.13 19.03
C GLY A 404 -4.99 0.65 18.53
N PHE A 405 -4.14 -0.02 17.76
CA PHE A 405 -2.98 0.60 17.10
C PHE A 405 -2.58 -0.16 15.84
N THR A 406 -1.83 0.53 14.97
CA THR A 406 -1.16 -0.07 13.81
C THR A 406 0.29 -0.38 14.15
N VAL A 407 0.85 -1.45 13.60
CA VAL A 407 2.25 -1.84 13.78
C VAL A 407 2.77 -2.55 12.53
N PHE A 408 4.06 -2.47 12.27
CA PHE A 408 4.68 -3.07 11.09
C PHE A 408 5.40 -4.37 11.45
N THR A 409 5.36 -5.35 10.54
CA THR A 409 6.08 -6.63 10.70
C THR A 409 7.59 -6.49 10.89
N SER A 410 8.17 -5.35 10.48
CA SER A 410 9.56 -4.96 10.74
C SER A 410 9.80 -4.39 12.15
N THR A 411 8.76 -3.85 12.82
CA THR A 411 8.83 -3.35 14.21
C THR A 411 8.94 -4.51 15.20
N ILE A 412 8.23 -5.61 14.92
CA ILE A 412 8.03 -6.71 15.86
C ILE A 412 9.38 -7.38 16.24
N PRO A 413 9.73 -7.45 17.54
CA PRO A 413 10.94 -8.12 18.02
C PRO A 413 11.05 -9.56 17.55
N THR A 414 12.26 -10.01 17.22
CA THR A 414 12.58 -11.33 16.62
C THR A 414 11.97 -11.59 15.23
N VAL A 415 11.22 -10.64 14.65
CA VAL A 415 10.67 -10.75 13.30
C VAL A 415 11.47 -9.89 12.31
N TRP A 416 11.55 -8.58 12.57
CA TRP A 416 12.40 -7.59 11.89
C TRP A 416 12.41 -7.61 10.35
N THR A 417 11.38 -8.14 9.70
CA THR A 417 11.30 -8.29 8.24
C THR A 417 9.92 -7.86 7.75
N SER A 418 9.90 -7.06 6.68
CA SER A 418 8.68 -6.85 5.89
C SER A 418 8.21 -8.16 5.27
N MET A 419 6.92 -8.22 4.93
CA MET A 419 6.25 -9.41 4.38
C MET A 419 5.41 -9.03 3.16
N ASP A 420 5.36 -9.91 2.17
CA ASP A 420 4.35 -9.77 1.12
C ASP A 420 2.95 -10.12 1.65
N HIS A 421 1.94 -9.74 0.87
CA HIS A 421 0.52 -9.87 1.23
C HIS A 421 0.09 -11.28 1.62
N GLN A 422 0.79 -12.33 1.18
CA GLN A 422 0.50 -13.72 1.54
C GLN A 422 1.46 -14.23 2.63
N ALA A 423 2.72 -13.83 2.62
CA ALA A 423 3.74 -14.22 3.60
C ALA A 423 3.34 -13.91 5.06
N ILE A 424 2.59 -12.83 5.30
CA ILE A 424 2.05 -12.49 6.62
C ILE A 424 1.15 -13.60 7.22
N THR A 425 0.61 -14.53 6.42
CA THR A 425 -0.21 -15.67 6.90
C THR A 425 0.58 -16.95 7.18
N TRP A 426 1.86 -17.03 6.82
CA TRP A 426 2.65 -18.27 6.97
C TRP A 426 4.09 -18.11 7.46
N CYS A 427 4.62 -16.89 7.57
CA CYS A 427 5.98 -16.62 8.04
C CYS A 427 6.22 -17.18 9.46
N ASP A 428 7.24 -18.03 9.60
CA ASP A 428 7.47 -18.80 10.83
C ASP A 428 7.79 -17.95 12.07
N GLN A 429 8.62 -16.92 11.94
CA GLN A 429 8.90 -16.02 13.07
C GLN A 429 7.65 -15.23 13.50
N PHE A 430 6.79 -14.83 12.57
CA PHE A 430 5.62 -13.99 12.87
C PHE A 430 4.44 -14.77 13.44
N ARG A 431 4.12 -15.95 12.88
CA ARG A 431 3.05 -16.82 13.44
C ARG A 431 3.30 -17.18 14.91
N LYS A 432 4.58 -17.32 15.30
CA LYS A 432 5.05 -17.51 16.68
C LYS A 432 4.74 -16.33 17.59
N VAL A 433 4.97 -15.09 17.14
CA VAL A 433 4.63 -13.91 17.94
C VAL A 433 3.11 -13.72 18.03
N ILE A 434 2.35 -13.95 16.95
CA ILE A 434 0.88 -13.90 16.97
C ILE A 434 0.29 -14.89 17.99
N VAL A 435 0.75 -16.15 17.98
CA VAL A 435 0.27 -17.16 18.94
C VAL A 435 0.63 -16.83 20.38
N ARG A 436 1.85 -16.32 20.64
CA ARG A 436 2.23 -15.85 21.99
C ARG A 436 1.41 -14.63 22.42
N ALA A 437 1.11 -13.71 21.51
CA ALA A 437 0.25 -12.56 21.77
C ALA A 437 -1.20 -12.97 22.07
N LEU A 438 -1.73 -14.01 21.43
CA LEU A 438 -3.03 -14.60 21.79
C LEU A 438 -2.98 -15.21 23.20
N TYR A 439 -1.98 -16.04 23.51
CA TYR A 439 -1.86 -16.64 24.84
C TYR A 439 -1.58 -15.62 25.96
N ASP A 440 -0.97 -14.48 25.66
CA ASP A 440 -0.83 -13.37 26.61
C ASP A 440 -2.19 -12.71 26.97
N VAL A 441 -3.21 -12.75 26.10
CA VAL A 441 -4.49 -12.04 26.30
C VAL A 441 -5.68 -12.91 26.71
N VAL A 442 -5.60 -14.22 26.54
CA VAL A 442 -6.68 -15.15 26.94
C VAL A 442 -6.77 -15.34 28.47
N ASP A 443 -7.97 -15.65 28.94
CA ASP A 443 -8.26 -16.06 30.31
C ASP A 443 -9.59 -16.84 30.34
N ASN A 444 -9.53 -18.16 30.52
CA ASN A 444 -10.72 -19.03 30.52
C ASN A 444 -11.65 -18.84 31.74
N ARG A 445 -11.21 -18.10 32.77
CA ARG A 445 -11.92 -17.94 34.05
C ARG A 445 -13.05 -16.90 33.97
N GLY A 446 -13.07 -16.07 32.92
CA GLY A 446 -14.15 -15.13 32.62
C GLY A 446 -14.94 -15.55 31.37
N ARG A 447 -16.24 -15.22 31.31
CA ARG A 447 -17.09 -15.51 30.13
C ARG A 447 -16.50 -14.96 28.82
N SER A 448 -15.82 -13.81 28.90
CA SER A 448 -15.08 -13.17 27.79
C SER A 448 -13.97 -14.03 27.16
N GLN A 449 -13.52 -15.08 27.85
CA GLN A 449 -12.33 -15.89 27.50
C GLN A 449 -11.03 -15.08 27.34
N THR A 450 -11.03 -13.80 27.74
CA THR A 450 -9.91 -12.86 27.60
C THR A 450 -9.88 -11.88 28.75
N LYS A 451 -8.68 -11.36 29.04
CA LYS A 451 -8.38 -10.35 30.07
C LYS A 451 -9.05 -8.99 29.77
N SER A 452 -8.96 -8.04 30.70
CA SER A 452 -9.57 -6.71 30.54
C SER A 452 -8.97 -5.97 29.35
N ARG A 453 -9.73 -5.03 28.76
CA ARG A 453 -9.27 -4.27 27.58
C ARG A 453 -7.89 -3.63 27.80
N VAL A 454 -7.61 -3.12 29.01
CA VAL A 454 -6.33 -2.50 29.36
C VAL A 454 -5.20 -3.53 29.36
N ASP A 455 -5.39 -4.68 30.01
CA ASP A 455 -4.40 -5.77 30.04
C ASP A 455 -4.07 -6.27 28.64
N ARG A 456 -5.10 -6.38 27.78
CA ARG A 456 -4.92 -6.78 26.37
C ARG A 456 -4.11 -5.74 25.60
N MET A 457 -4.34 -4.44 25.81
CA MET A 457 -3.50 -3.40 25.21
C MET A 457 -2.05 -3.46 25.71
N LYS A 458 -1.81 -3.60 27.02
CA LYS A 458 -0.44 -3.72 27.61
C LYS A 458 0.28 -4.96 27.06
N ALA A 459 -0.42 -6.10 26.97
CA ALA A 459 0.08 -7.33 26.35
C ALA A 459 0.40 -7.20 24.86
N PHE A 460 -0.51 -6.66 24.05
CA PHE A 460 -0.27 -6.48 22.60
C PHE A 460 0.85 -5.49 22.32
N LYS A 461 0.91 -4.36 23.04
CA LYS A 461 2.02 -3.40 22.94
C LYS A 461 3.35 -4.10 23.24
N ARG A 462 3.46 -4.82 24.36
CA ARG A 462 4.65 -5.60 24.76
C ARG A 462 5.07 -6.69 23.76
N ARG A 463 4.15 -7.24 22.96
CA ARG A 463 4.45 -8.32 22.00
C ARG A 463 4.74 -7.85 20.57
N PHE A 464 4.23 -6.69 20.16
CA PHE A 464 4.37 -6.21 18.78
C PHE A 464 5.22 -4.95 18.62
N LEU A 465 5.38 -4.14 19.66
CA LEU A 465 6.25 -2.96 19.66
C LEU A 465 7.66 -3.33 20.13
N SER A 466 8.61 -2.39 20.03
CA SER A 466 10.02 -2.68 20.31
C SER A 466 10.38 -2.66 21.81
N GLY A 467 9.62 -1.93 22.63
CA GLY A 467 9.99 -1.60 24.01
C GLY A 467 10.81 -0.31 24.13
N LEU A 468 10.95 0.43 23.01
CA LEU A 468 11.64 1.72 22.87
C LEU A 468 10.65 2.81 22.42
N GLU A 469 9.43 2.76 22.94
CA GLU A 469 8.37 3.74 22.70
C GLU A 469 8.05 4.46 24.01
N ASP A 470 7.87 5.78 23.97
CA ASP A 470 7.88 6.66 25.17
C ASP A 470 6.79 6.36 26.23
N PHE A 471 5.79 5.55 25.90
CA PHE A 471 4.73 5.10 26.81
C PHE A 471 4.96 3.70 27.42
N VAL A 472 6.14 3.10 27.21
CA VAL A 472 6.45 1.76 27.74
C VAL A 472 6.81 1.86 29.22
N GLU A 473 5.78 1.66 30.06
CA GLU A 473 5.89 1.46 31.50
C GLU A 473 6.96 0.40 31.82
N LYS A 474 8.03 0.82 32.50
CA LYS A 474 9.08 -0.07 33.03
C LYS A 474 8.54 -0.87 34.22
N SER A 475 9.01 -2.09 34.42
CA SER A 475 8.59 -2.96 35.54
C SER A 475 9.51 -2.86 36.76
N LEU A 476 10.70 -2.29 36.62
CA LEU A 476 11.62 -2.03 37.73
C LEU A 476 11.02 -1.18 38.88
N PRO A 477 10.20 -0.13 38.66
CA PRO A 477 9.57 0.61 39.75
C PRO A 477 8.54 -0.23 40.52
N GLU A 478 7.65 -0.93 39.81
CA GLU A 478 6.52 -1.70 40.38
C GLU A 478 6.94 -2.96 41.16
N THR A 479 8.14 -3.49 40.93
CA THR A 479 8.60 -4.76 41.52
C THR A 479 9.18 -4.59 42.94
N ALA A 480 9.05 -5.63 43.77
CA ALA A 480 9.69 -5.71 45.09
C ALA A 480 11.19 -6.11 44.95
N PRO A 481 12.07 -5.76 45.92
CA PRO A 481 13.46 -6.23 45.90
C PRO A 481 13.53 -7.75 46.05
N SER A 482 13.99 -8.42 45.00
CA SER A 482 14.05 -9.88 44.89
C SER A 482 15.34 -10.47 45.46
N THR A 483 16.41 -9.68 45.45
CA THR A 483 17.78 -10.20 45.56
C THR A 483 18.53 -9.45 46.65
N LEU A 484 19.07 -10.18 47.63
CA LEU A 484 20.12 -9.66 48.51
C LEU A 484 21.48 -9.88 47.81
N LEU A 485 22.33 -8.86 47.79
CA LEU A 485 23.67 -8.91 47.23
C LEU A 485 24.68 -8.60 48.35
N THR A 486 25.57 -9.54 48.64
CA THR A 486 26.61 -9.44 49.68
C THR A 486 27.99 -9.34 49.02
N LEU A 487 28.76 -8.31 49.37
CA LEU A 487 29.94 -7.84 48.63
C LEU A 487 31.18 -7.65 49.52
N GLU A 488 32.35 -7.83 48.91
CA GLU A 488 33.69 -7.61 49.48
C GLU A 488 34.51 -6.69 48.56
N ASP A 489 35.50 -5.98 49.10
CA ASP A 489 36.40 -5.06 48.37
C ASP A 489 37.21 -5.75 47.25
N HIS A 490 37.44 -7.06 47.34
CA HIS A 490 38.19 -7.82 46.32
C HIS A 490 37.31 -8.33 45.17
N SER A 491 36.03 -8.63 45.42
CA SER A 491 35.05 -9.10 44.43
C SER A 491 34.25 -7.97 43.76
N THR A 492 34.49 -6.72 44.14
CA THR A 492 33.83 -5.52 43.59
C THR A 492 34.74 -4.67 42.71
N THR A 493 34.14 -3.74 41.98
CA THR A 493 34.80 -2.57 41.38
C THR A 493 33.78 -1.45 41.24
N ILE A 494 34.00 -0.35 41.96
CA ILE A 494 33.12 0.84 41.94
C ILE A 494 33.65 1.80 40.87
N LEU A 495 32.78 2.21 39.93
CA LEU A 495 33.12 3.18 38.89
C LEU A 495 32.77 4.62 39.32
N PRO A 496 33.65 5.61 39.06
CA PRO A 496 33.33 7.02 39.23
C PRO A 496 32.07 7.46 38.47
N VAL A 497 31.41 8.51 38.97
CA VAL A 497 30.24 9.09 38.31
C VAL A 497 30.66 9.71 36.97
N GLY A 498 30.16 9.16 35.86
CA GLY A 498 30.47 9.60 34.50
C GLY A 498 31.41 8.66 33.73
N ASP A 499 32.07 7.70 34.40
CA ASP A 499 32.85 6.67 33.72
C ASP A 499 31.93 5.58 33.12
N ARG A 500 32.31 5.05 31.95
CA ARG A 500 31.62 3.92 31.30
C ARG A 500 32.20 2.58 31.75
N LEU A 501 31.34 1.61 32.01
CA LEU A 501 31.73 0.21 32.11
C LEU A 501 31.90 -0.38 30.70
N VAL A 502 33.05 -0.99 30.43
CA VAL A 502 33.33 -1.72 29.18
C VAL A 502 33.95 -3.07 29.53
N LEU A 503 33.20 -4.15 29.29
CA LEU A 503 33.69 -5.52 29.36
C LEU A 503 33.90 -6.03 27.93
N ARG A 504 35.11 -6.54 27.64
CA ARG A 504 35.50 -7.06 26.30
C ARG A 504 35.56 -8.60 26.25
N GLY A 505 35.32 -9.26 27.37
CA GLY A 505 35.34 -10.70 27.57
C GLY A 505 34.90 -11.01 28.98
N LEU A 506 33.99 -11.97 29.14
CA LEU A 506 33.40 -12.35 30.43
C LEU A 506 34.25 -13.43 31.09
N GLY A 507 34.32 -13.44 32.41
CA GLY A 507 35.01 -14.48 33.20
C GLY A 507 36.52 -14.32 33.30
N SER A 508 37.03 -13.16 32.90
CA SER A 508 38.46 -12.81 32.94
C SER A 508 39.10 -12.98 34.33
N ASN A 509 38.31 -12.84 35.41
CA ASN A 509 38.78 -12.88 36.80
C ASN A 509 38.74 -14.29 37.43
N ARG A 510 38.24 -15.32 36.72
CA ARG A 510 38.07 -16.73 37.18
C ARG A 510 37.13 -16.97 38.39
N LYS A 511 36.66 -15.90 39.04
CA LYS A 511 35.52 -15.87 39.96
C LYS A 511 34.48 -14.88 39.43
N ALA A 512 33.23 -15.03 39.88
CA ALA A 512 32.20 -14.03 39.66
C ALA A 512 32.61 -12.67 40.24
N LYS A 513 32.22 -11.58 39.58
CA LYS A 513 32.62 -10.21 39.96
C LYS A 513 31.49 -9.20 39.76
N ALA A 514 31.32 -8.31 40.74
CA ALA A 514 30.37 -7.21 40.67
C ALA A 514 31.04 -5.88 40.26
N TYR A 515 30.43 -5.19 39.28
CA TYR A 515 30.79 -3.85 38.87
C TYR A 515 29.67 -2.89 39.29
N LEU A 516 29.97 -1.93 40.17
CA LEU A 516 29.00 -0.97 40.69
C LEU A 516 29.16 0.38 39.98
N LEU A 517 28.14 0.82 39.27
CA LEU A 517 28.06 2.16 38.70
C LEU A 517 27.24 3.04 39.66
N ASN A 518 27.83 4.14 40.13
CA ASN A 518 27.16 5.12 40.98
C ASN A 518 26.09 5.88 40.19
N ILE A 519 24.86 5.91 40.71
CA ILE A 519 23.75 6.68 40.12
C ILE A 519 23.93 8.18 40.46
N PRO A 520 23.87 9.11 39.49
CA PRO A 520 24.04 10.53 39.77
C PRO A 520 22.92 11.10 40.66
N LEU A 521 23.29 11.92 41.65
CA LEU A 521 22.33 12.56 42.57
C LEU A 521 21.33 13.47 41.83
N SER A 522 20.08 13.51 42.33
CA SER A 522 18.93 14.13 41.67
C SER A 522 19.10 15.62 41.30
N GLU A 523 19.94 16.37 42.01
CA GLU A 523 20.22 17.79 41.71
C GLU A 523 20.93 17.99 40.36
N PHE A 524 21.50 16.93 39.78
CA PHE A 524 22.16 16.93 38.48
C PHE A 524 21.51 15.96 37.48
N ALA A 525 20.22 15.61 37.68
CA ALA A 525 19.57 14.51 36.98
C ALA A 525 18.71 14.89 35.77
N GLU A 526 18.25 16.14 35.65
CA GLU A 526 17.39 16.57 34.54
C GLU A 526 18.01 16.22 33.18
N GLY A 527 17.32 15.37 32.42
CA GLY A 527 17.78 14.97 31.09
C GLY A 527 19.04 14.10 31.06
N LYS A 528 19.24 13.20 32.02
CA LYS A 528 20.20 12.08 31.88
C LYS A 528 19.50 10.74 31.66
N LYS A 529 20.16 9.84 30.93
CA LYS A 529 19.71 8.47 30.66
C LYS A 529 20.80 7.47 31.05
N PHE A 530 20.39 6.35 31.66
CA PHE A 530 21.23 5.16 31.78
C PHE A 530 20.99 4.26 30.55
N THR A 531 22.06 3.78 29.92
CA THR A 531 21.98 2.82 28.82
C THR A 531 22.97 1.67 29.03
N LEU A 532 22.55 0.45 28.67
CA LEU A 532 23.39 -0.75 28.71
C LEU A 532 23.11 -1.61 27.48
N LEU A 533 24.16 -2.12 26.83
CA LEU A 533 24.10 -3.01 25.68
C LEU A 533 25.07 -4.18 25.85
N SER A 534 24.62 -5.40 25.54
CA SER A 534 25.44 -6.62 25.54
C SER A 534 25.04 -7.58 24.43
N ASP A 535 25.97 -8.39 23.95
CA ASP A 535 25.68 -9.53 23.06
C ASP A 535 25.11 -10.76 23.78
N SER A 536 25.15 -10.75 25.11
CA SER A 536 24.74 -11.84 25.97
C SER A 536 23.33 -11.59 26.53
N LYS A 537 22.59 -12.67 26.80
CA LYS A 537 21.31 -12.60 27.49
C LYS A 537 21.54 -12.13 28.93
N LEU A 538 20.68 -11.24 29.44
CA LEU A 538 20.63 -10.93 30.87
C LEU A 538 19.75 -11.95 31.61
N ASP A 539 20.20 -12.33 32.80
CA ASP A 539 19.60 -13.37 33.62
C ASP A 539 18.50 -12.82 34.53
N ARG A 540 17.46 -13.62 34.73
CA ARG A 540 16.43 -13.43 35.77
C ARG A 540 16.94 -13.99 37.11
N PRO A 541 16.32 -13.61 38.24
CA PRO A 541 16.70 -14.16 39.55
C PRO A 541 16.60 -15.68 39.55
N GLY A 542 17.70 -16.36 39.85
CA GLY A 542 17.79 -17.82 39.85
C GLY A 542 18.04 -18.49 38.49
N GLU A 543 18.36 -17.75 37.42
CA GLU A 543 18.86 -18.34 36.17
C GLU A 543 20.40 -18.47 36.18
N ASP A 544 20.88 -19.68 35.88
CA ASP A 544 22.31 -20.04 35.71
C ASP A 544 22.86 -19.58 34.35
N GLY A 545 22.98 -18.26 34.16
CA GLY A 545 23.55 -17.66 32.95
C GLY A 545 24.86 -16.91 33.20
N LYS A 546 25.14 -15.91 32.34
CA LYS A 546 26.42 -15.21 32.32
C LYS A 546 26.42 -13.89 33.09
N LEU A 547 25.31 -13.15 33.04
CA LEU A 547 25.27 -11.73 33.36
C LEU A 547 23.95 -11.39 34.02
N GLU A 548 24.02 -10.76 35.20
CA GLU A 548 22.84 -10.23 35.89
C GLU A 548 23.02 -8.72 36.11
N VAL A 549 21.94 -7.96 35.87
CA VAL A 549 21.92 -6.50 36.04
C VAL A 549 20.88 -6.16 37.09
N LEU A 550 21.34 -5.52 38.16
CA LEU A 550 20.57 -5.23 39.35
C LEU A 550 20.58 -3.71 39.63
N PHE A 551 19.49 -3.19 40.17
CA PHE A 551 19.39 -1.85 40.74
C PHE A 551 19.27 -1.96 42.25
N CYS A 552 20.17 -1.30 42.99
CA CYS A 552 20.52 -1.67 44.35
C CYS A 552 20.60 -0.47 45.31
N ASN A 553 20.17 -0.70 46.54
CA ASN A 553 20.28 0.22 47.68
C ASN A 553 20.98 -0.43 48.87
N PHE A 554 21.62 0.37 49.73
CA PHE A 554 22.22 -0.11 50.97
C PHE A 554 21.18 -0.79 51.88
N TYR A 555 21.48 -2.01 52.34
CA TYR A 555 20.66 -2.73 53.30
C TYR A 555 21.30 -2.62 54.70
N PRO A 556 20.67 -1.95 55.68
CA PRO A 556 21.30 -1.66 56.96
C PRO A 556 21.37 -2.91 57.86
N SER A 557 22.59 -3.32 58.22
CA SER A 557 22.88 -4.44 59.14
C SER A 557 22.52 -4.11 60.61
N GLN A 558 21.26 -3.85 60.91
CA GLN A 558 20.78 -3.61 62.28
C GLN A 558 20.32 -4.89 62.98
N TYR A 559 20.85 -5.13 64.19
CA TYR A 559 20.38 -6.18 65.08
C TYR A 559 18.90 -5.97 65.45
N GLY A 560 18.05 -6.95 65.13
CA GLY A 560 16.69 -7.07 65.70
C GLY A 560 15.52 -6.76 64.76
N GLN A 561 15.74 -6.35 63.51
CA GLN A 561 14.66 -6.34 62.51
C GLN A 561 14.48 -7.74 61.92
N ALA A 562 13.22 -8.16 61.73
CA ALA A 562 12.90 -9.46 61.14
C ALA A 562 13.29 -9.48 59.65
N ASN A 563 13.99 -10.53 59.23
CA ASN A 563 14.43 -10.71 57.84
C ASN A 563 13.26 -10.55 56.86
N GLN A 564 13.33 -9.55 55.96
CA GLN A 564 12.51 -9.59 54.76
C GLN A 564 12.96 -10.79 53.91
N PRO A 565 12.03 -11.66 53.45
CA PRO A 565 12.39 -12.84 52.68
C PRO A 565 12.72 -12.44 51.23
N PHE A 566 13.97 -12.07 50.97
CA PHE A 566 14.51 -12.01 49.61
C PHE A 566 14.40 -13.39 48.96
N SER A 567 13.96 -13.46 47.70
CA SER A 567 13.81 -14.73 46.98
C SER A 567 15.15 -15.32 46.55
N MET A 568 16.19 -14.48 46.39
CA MET A 568 17.56 -14.88 46.09
C MET A 568 18.56 -14.17 47.01
N ASN A 569 19.67 -14.84 47.32
CA ASN A 569 20.87 -14.22 47.90
C ASN A 569 22.05 -14.52 46.98
N ILE A 570 22.78 -13.48 46.55
CA ILE A 570 24.04 -13.59 45.82
C ILE A 570 25.14 -13.16 46.78
N ASP A 571 25.96 -14.12 47.19
CA ASP A 571 27.11 -13.86 48.05
C ASP A 571 28.40 -13.92 47.22
N LEU A 572 29.18 -12.84 47.28
CA LEU A 572 30.49 -12.69 46.63
C LEU A 572 31.59 -12.41 47.67
N SER A 573 31.37 -12.76 48.94
CA SER A 573 32.24 -12.36 50.07
C SER A 573 33.09 -13.47 50.71
N ASP A 574 33.06 -14.71 50.21
CA ASP A 574 33.92 -15.84 50.64
C ASP A 574 34.09 -15.97 52.18
N ASP A 575 32.98 -15.85 52.93
CA ASP A 575 32.89 -15.88 54.41
C ASP A 575 33.65 -14.75 55.15
N ALA A 576 33.92 -13.60 54.50
CA ALA A 576 34.58 -12.45 55.10
C ALA A 576 33.76 -11.76 56.22
N THR A 577 34.45 -11.26 57.25
CA THR A 577 33.82 -10.65 58.45
C THR A 577 33.25 -9.25 58.24
N GLU A 578 33.71 -8.53 57.22
CA GLU A 578 33.22 -7.20 56.86
C GLU A 578 32.66 -7.24 55.43
N SER A 579 31.34 -7.36 55.30
CA SER A 579 30.65 -7.46 54.00
C SER A 579 29.57 -6.39 53.84
N THR A 580 29.58 -5.70 52.69
CA THR A 580 28.55 -4.72 52.33
C THR A 580 27.33 -5.44 51.78
N LYS A 581 26.15 -5.14 52.32
CA LYS A 581 24.88 -5.75 51.90
C LYS A 581 23.99 -4.74 51.19
N LEU A 582 23.52 -5.13 50.01
CA LEU A 582 22.64 -4.33 49.16
C LEU A 582 21.33 -5.09 48.90
N ALA A 583 20.20 -4.39 49.03
CA ALA A 583 18.89 -4.87 48.61
C ALA A 583 18.64 -4.44 47.16
N CYS A 584 18.34 -5.41 46.29
CA CYS A 584 18.38 -5.22 44.84
C CYS A 584 17.12 -5.72 44.11
N LYS A 585 16.77 -5.04 43.02
CA LYS A 585 15.80 -5.48 42.00
C LYS A 585 16.53 -5.90 40.73
N ASN A 586 16.05 -6.92 40.03
CA ASN A 586 16.61 -7.42 38.77
C ASN A 586 15.94 -6.76 37.55
N ALA A 587 16.73 -6.36 36.54
CA ALA A 587 16.25 -5.62 35.37
C ALA A 587 15.86 -6.48 34.15
N ALA A 588 15.97 -7.82 34.21
CA ALA A 588 15.79 -8.71 33.06
C ALA A 588 14.34 -8.81 32.53
N SER A 589 13.37 -8.18 33.19
CA SER A 589 12.00 -8.01 32.71
C SER A 589 11.83 -6.85 31.72
N ASP A 590 12.70 -5.84 31.78
CA ASP A 590 12.63 -4.61 30.96
C ASP A 590 13.58 -4.64 29.74
N VAL A 591 14.21 -5.79 29.47
CA VAL A 591 15.20 -5.95 28.38
C VAL A 591 14.55 -5.87 27.00
N VAL A 592 14.99 -4.87 26.24
CA VAL A 592 14.73 -4.75 24.81
C VAL A 592 15.65 -5.70 24.05
N SER A 593 15.07 -6.52 23.17
CA SER A 593 15.86 -7.30 22.21
C SER A 593 16.16 -6.46 20.98
N LEU A 594 17.45 -6.26 20.67
CA LEU A 594 17.91 -5.63 19.43
C LEU A 594 18.49 -6.67 18.46
N PRO A 595 18.36 -6.49 17.14
CA PRO A 595 19.03 -7.38 16.19
C PRO A 595 20.54 -7.18 16.26
N ALA A 596 21.28 -8.27 16.45
CA ALA A 596 22.73 -8.22 16.58
C ALA A 596 23.41 -7.67 15.33
N SER A 597 24.36 -6.76 15.54
CA SER A 597 25.09 -6.04 14.49
C SER A 597 26.58 -6.31 14.58
N SER A 598 27.07 -7.14 13.67
CA SER A 598 28.48 -7.55 13.57
C SER A 598 29.00 -7.40 12.14
N ARG A 599 30.31 -7.58 11.96
CA ARG A 599 30.98 -7.54 10.64
C ARG A 599 30.46 -8.60 9.65
N PHE A 600 29.74 -9.62 10.13
CA PHE A 600 29.20 -10.71 9.32
C PHE A 600 27.69 -10.64 9.09
N THR A 601 26.95 -9.89 9.93
CA THR A 601 25.50 -9.73 9.78
C THR A 601 25.16 -8.85 8.58
N LYS A 602 24.17 -9.27 7.76
CA LYS A 602 23.72 -8.56 6.56
C LYS A 602 22.25 -8.14 6.58
N ASN A 603 21.46 -8.68 7.51
CA ASN A 603 20.05 -8.44 7.70
C ASN A 603 19.78 -8.52 9.21
N PRO A 604 18.79 -7.81 9.77
CA PRO A 604 18.45 -7.91 11.20
C PRO A 604 17.84 -9.27 11.59
N PHE A 605 17.53 -10.13 10.61
CA PHE A 605 17.02 -11.49 10.75
C PHE A 605 17.96 -12.49 10.09
N PHE A 606 17.93 -13.75 10.55
CA PHE A 606 18.61 -14.87 9.91
C PHE A 606 17.66 -15.67 9.02
N LYS A 607 18.17 -16.20 7.91
CA LYS A 607 17.44 -17.05 6.96
C LYS A 607 17.47 -18.51 7.40
N LYS A 608 16.77 -19.37 6.65
CA LYS A 608 16.63 -20.81 6.98
C LYS A 608 17.97 -21.56 6.99
N ASP A 609 18.88 -21.18 6.09
CA ASP A 609 20.16 -21.85 5.88
C ASP A 609 21.33 -21.06 6.52
N GLU A 610 21.01 -20.10 7.39
CA GLU A 610 21.92 -19.30 8.21
C GLU A 610 21.74 -19.70 9.68
N TRP A 611 22.81 -19.69 10.49
CA TRP A 611 22.72 -19.99 11.92
C TRP A 611 21.87 -18.94 12.66
N GLN A 612 21.16 -19.37 13.71
CA GLN A 612 20.43 -18.44 14.58
C GLN A 612 21.41 -17.52 15.29
N ILE A 613 21.32 -16.23 14.99
CA ILE A 613 22.10 -15.18 15.66
C ILE A 613 21.32 -14.77 16.92
N PRO A 614 21.94 -14.77 18.12
CA PRO A 614 21.29 -14.24 19.32
C PRO A 614 21.09 -12.72 19.18
N PRO A 615 19.98 -12.16 19.68
CA PRO A 615 19.80 -10.71 19.74
C PRO A 615 20.70 -10.09 20.81
N PHE A 616 21.03 -8.81 20.64
CA PHE A 616 21.65 -8.03 21.71
C PHE A 616 20.61 -7.71 22.79
N SER A 617 21.02 -7.76 24.06
CA SER A 617 20.24 -7.27 25.20
C SER A 617 20.50 -5.78 25.38
N TYR A 618 19.44 -4.96 25.35
CA TYR A 618 19.51 -3.52 25.60
C TYR A 618 18.62 -3.13 26.78
N LEU A 619 19.12 -2.24 27.63
CA LEU A 619 18.38 -1.57 28.69
C LEU A 619 18.52 -0.06 28.54
N GLU A 620 17.43 0.65 28.76
CA GLU A 620 17.38 2.11 28.82
C GLU A 620 16.38 2.55 29.87
N TYR A 621 16.79 3.50 30.71
CA TYR A 621 15.97 4.19 31.70
C TYR A 621 16.31 5.69 31.67
N ASP A 622 15.32 6.57 31.74
CA ASP A 622 15.59 7.97 32.10
C ASP A 622 15.97 8.01 33.59
N LEU A 623 16.87 8.92 33.99
CA LEU A 623 17.44 8.92 35.35
C LEU A 623 16.38 9.18 36.43
N GLU A 624 15.26 9.79 36.07
CA GLU A 624 14.07 9.97 36.91
C GLU A 624 13.51 8.62 37.40
N ASP A 625 13.37 7.61 36.52
CA ASP A 625 12.82 6.27 36.82
C ASP A 625 13.65 5.45 37.83
N ILE A 626 14.93 5.81 37.97
CA ILE A 626 15.93 5.05 38.75
C ILE A 626 16.60 5.91 39.83
N SER A 627 16.08 7.11 40.09
CA SER A 627 16.58 8.06 41.09
C SER A 627 16.48 7.54 42.54
N ASP A 628 15.58 6.60 42.79
CA ASP A 628 15.42 5.90 44.08
C ASP A 628 16.56 4.92 44.43
N TYR A 629 17.48 4.61 43.51
CA TYR A 629 18.58 3.65 43.73
C TYR A 629 19.95 4.34 43.81
N GLY A 630 20.84 3.84 44.68
CA GLY A 630 22.22 4.32 44.78
C GLY A 630 23.15 3.75 43.70
N PHE A 631 22.94 2.50 43.28
CA PHE A 631 23.85 1.78 42.37
C PHE A 631 23.12 0.99 41.29
N VAL A 632 23.72 0.93 40.10
CA VAL A 632 23.52 -0.17 39.14
C VAL A 632 24.64 -1.17 39.31
N ALA A 633 24.31 -2.41 39.70
CA ALA A 633 25.26 -3.50 39.84
C ALA A 633 25.19 -4.44 38.63
N VAL A 634 26.30 -4.56 37.89
CA VAL A 634 26.47 -5.53 36.80
C VAL A 634 27.33 -6.68 37.32
N ILE A 635 26.75 -7.88 37.37
CA ILE A 635 27.41 -9.08 37.90
C ILE A 635 27.81 -9.98 36.73
N ASP A 636 29.12 -10.12 36.52
CA ASP A 636 29.67 -11.21 35.70
C ASP A 636 29.69 -12.48 36.55
N LYS A 637 28.84 -13.45 36.20
CA LYS A 637 28.76 -14.75 36.90
C LYS A 637 29.80 -15.76 36.41
N THR A 638 30.48 -15.48 35.30
CA THR A 638 31.25 -16.52 34.60
C THR A 638 32.61 -16.79 35.27
N THR A 639 32.91 -18.07 35.50
CA THR A 639 34.16 -18.53 36.13
C THR A 639 35.22 -18.97 35.13
N THR A 640 34.83 -19.15 33.86
CA THR A 640 35.72 -19.39 32.73
C THR A 640 35.71 -18.20 31.78
N PRO A 641 36.86 -17.79 31.21
CA PRO A 641 36.89 -16.80 30.15
C PRO A 641 36.02 -17.25 28.97
N THR A 642 35.02 -16.44 28.59
CA THR A 642 34.16 -16.69 27.43
C THR A 642 33.95 -15.42 26.62
N ASP A 643 33.80 -15.60 25.31
CA ASP A 643 33.43 -14.52 24.39
C ASP A 643 32.08 -13.93 24.80
N GLY A 644 32.04 -12.61 24.86
CA GLY A 644 30.90 -11.82 25.32
C GLY A 644 31.36 -10.42 25.72
N TRP A 645 30.54 -9.40 25.48
CA TRP A 645 30.86 -8.02 25.81
C TRP A 645 29.67 -7.27 26.39
N LEU A 646 29.97 -6.20 27.14
CA LEU A 646 28.97 -5.32 27.73
C LEU A 646 29.51 -3.89 27.77
N VAL A 647 28.67 -2.93 27.36
CA VAL A 647 28.90 -1.49 27.52
C VAL A 647 27.76 -0.92 28.34
N ALA A 648 28.07 -0.16 29.40
CA ALA A 648 27.06 0.55 30.18
C ALA A 648 27.55 1.94 30.58
N GLU A 649 26.70 2.95 30.42
CA GLU A 649 27.05 4.34 30.70
C GLU A 649 25.82 5.21 31.03
N PHE A 650 26.07 6.31 31.75
CA PHE A 650 25.14 7.43 31.87
C PHE A 650 25.47 8.48 30.81
N SER A 651 24.46 9.03 30.15
CA SER A 651 24.63 10.04 29.09
C SER A 651 23.63 11.19 29.22
N ASP A 652 24.04 12.39 28.80
CA ASP A 652 23.16 13.55 28.75
C ASP A 652 22.28 13.52 27.49
N LYS A 653 20.97 13.73 27.66
CA LYS A 653 19.95 13.81 26.61
C LYS A 653 20.23 14.94 25.60
N ALA A 654 20.96 15.98 26.03
CA ALA A 654 21.46 17.05 25.15
C ALA A 654 22.57 16.59 24.18
N HIS A 655 23.29 15.51 24.51
CA HIS A 655 24.32 14.90 23.66
C HIS A 655 23.80 13.70 22.87
N SER A 656 22.77 13.00 23.38
CA SER A 656 22.16 11.84 22.70
C SER A 656 20.94 12.16 21.83
N HIS A 657 20.26 13.32 21.93
CA HIS A 657 19.08 13.63 21.10
C HIS A 657 19.24 14.92 20.27
N ILE A 658 19.29 14.80 18.94
CA ILE A 658 19.63 15.87 17.99
C ILE A 658 18.48 16.14 17.01
N THR A 659 17.64 17.15 17.28
CA THR A 659 16.58 17.60 16.34
C THR A 659 17.16 18.48 15.23
N ARG A 660 16.84 18.20 13.96
CA ARG A 660 17.26 19.00 12.80
C ARG A 660 16.08 19.38 11.89
N ASN A 661 15.58 20.59 12.10
CA ASN A 661 14.49 21.19 11.30
C ASN A 661 15.00 21.67 9.91
N VAL A 662 15.13 20.74 8.97
CA VAL A 662 15.59 20.97 7.60
C VAL A 662 14.46 20.69 6.60
N GLY A 663 13.79 21.75 6.13
CA GLY A 663 12.69 21.62 5.18
C GLY A 663 13.07 20.91 3.87
N LEU A 664 12.16 20.09 3.34
CA LEU A 664 12.40 19.14 2.23
C LEU A 664 13.14 19.73 1.02
N ARG A 665 12.87 20.98 0.62
CA ARG A 665 13.54 21.65 -0.50
C ARG A 665 15.05 21.82 -0.29
N ARG A 666 15.51 22.00 0.95
CA ARG A 666 16.94 22.09 1.29
C ARG A 666 17.57 20.69 1.32
N LEU A 667 16.89 19.73 1.94
CA LEU A 667 17.32 18.32 2.02
C LEU A 667 17.47 17.69 0.62
N PHE A 668 16.56 17.99 -0.30
CA PHE A 668 16.62 17.53 -1.69
C PHE A 668 17.80 18.12 -2.48
N ASN A 669 18.11 19.41 -2.29
CA ASN A 669 19.14 20.10 -3.06
C ASN A 669 20.57 19.92 -2.51
N PHE A 670 20.72 19.69 -1.20
CA PHE A 670 22.02 19.74 -0.52
C PHE A 670 22.27 18.57 0.46
N GLY A 671 21.29 17.69 0.69
CA GLY A 671 21.36 16.67 1.73
C GLY A 671 21.39 17.27 3.15
N LEU A 672 21.83 16.44 4.09
CA LEU A 672 22.09 16.77 5.49
C LEU A 672 23.32 15.98 5.95
N THR A 673 24.37 16.69 6.33
CA THR A 673 25.57 16.11 6.96
C THR A 673 25.58 16.43 8.45
N LEU A 674 25.94 15.45 9.27
CA LEU A 674 25.99 15.53 10.74
C LEU A 674 27.23 14.80 11.24
N ASP A 675 28.12 15.50 11.93
CA ASP A 675 29.33 14.91 12.50
C ASP A 675 29.13 14.65 14.00
N LEU A 676 29.30 13.39 14.40
CA LEU A 676 29.31 12.97 15.80
C LEU A 676 30.75 12.92 16.32
N PRO A 677 31.03 13.44 17.53
CA PRO A 677 32.39 13.46 18.08
C PRO A 677 32.92 12.06 18.41
N ALA A 678 34.22 11.98 18.71
CA ALA A 678 34.84 10.77 19.23
C ALA A 678 34.22 10.35 20.58
N ASN A 679 34.20 11.27 21.55
CA ASN A 679 33.52 11.07 22.83
C ASN A 679 32.01 11.36 22.72
N ARG A 680 31.32 10.55 21.93
CA ARG A 680 29.84 10.51 21.84
C ARG A 680 29.28 9.45 22.81
N PRO A 681 28.00 9.54 23.19
CA PRO A 681 27.31 8.41 23.80
C PRO A 681 27.20 7.22 22.82
N MET A 682 27.04 6.02 23.38
CA MET A 682 26.81 4.77 22.65
C MET A 682 25.58 4.86 21.74
N VAL A 683 24.53 5.57 22.20
CA VAL A 683 23.26 5.75 21.49
C VAL A 683 23.04 7.23 21.21
N THR A 684 22.76 7.55 19.95
CA THR A 684 22.38 8.90 19.51
C THR A 684 21.13 8.83 18.63
N GLU A 685 20.09 9.60 18.95
CA GLU A 685 18.95 9.86 18.09
C GLU A 685 19.13 11.14 17.28
N VAL A 686 18.81 11.08 15.99
CA VAL A 686 18.64 12.24 15.12
C VAL A 686 17.17 12.31 14.68
N LYS A 687 16.48 13.39 15.06
CA LYS A 687 15.07 13.62 14.73
C LYS A 687 14.92 14.59 13.57
N LEU A 688 14.13 14.21 12.56
CA LEU A 688 13.92 14.96 11.31
C LEU A 688 12.42 15.25 11.08
N PRO A 689 11.79 16.23 11.79
CA PRO A 689 10.35 16.49 11.70
C PRO A 689 9.84 16.87 10.30
N SER A 690 10.72 17.37 9.42
CA SER A 690 10.38 17.65 8.01
C SER A 690 10.28 16.40 7.12
N VAL A 691 10.76 15.23 7.57
CA VAL A 691 10.75 13.96 6.83
C VAL A 691 9.54 13.12 7.27
N GLN A 692 8.40 13.39 6.63
CA GLN A 692 7.13 12.71 6.91
C GLN A 692 6.54 11.97 5.69
N SER A 693 6.92 12.35 4.47
CA SER A 693 6.26 11.87 3.24
C SER A 693 6.77 10.51 2.77
N SER A 694 5.85 9.55 2.69
CA SER A 694 6.09 8.18 2.22
C SER A 694 6.41 8.07 0.71
N LEU A 695 6.28 9.18 -0.03
CA LEU A 695 6.65 9.29 -1.45
C LEU A 695 8.15 9.46 -1.69
N LEU A 696 8.93 9.71 -0.64
CA LEU A 696 10.37 9.95 -0.73
C LEU A 696 11.18 8.78 -0.15
N ALA A 697 12.32 8.56 -0.78
CA ALA A 697 13.34 7.57 -0.43
C ALA A 697 14.67 8.30 -0.14
N TYR A 698 15.48 7.79 0.78
CA TYR A 698 16.69 8.47 1.24
C TYR A 698 17.86 7.50 1.39
N ASN A 699 19.03 7.90 0.90
CA ASN A 699 20.28 7.19 1.13
C ASN A 699 20.99 7.81 2.34
N LEU A 700 21.20 7.00 3.37
CA LEU A 700 22.03 7.28 4.54
C LEU A 700 23.40 6.63 4.36
N LYS A 701 24.48 7.39 4.56
CA LYS A 701 25.86 6.90 4.65
C LYS A 701 26.48 7.23 5.99
N ILE A 702 27.30 6.32 6.50
CA ILE A 702 28.00 6.42 7.79
C ILE A 702 29.49 6.18 7.56
N GLU A 703 30.28 7.25 7.70
CA GLU A 703 31.72 7.30 7.41
C GLU A 703 32.52 7.60 8.69
N GLY A 704 33.80 7.21 8.74
CA GLY A 704 34.75 7.63 9.80
C GLY A 704 34.93 6.69 11.00
N GLN A 705 34.17 5.60 11.16
CA GLN A 705 34.41 4.65 12.25
C GLN A 705 35.61 3.72 11.96
N SER A 706 36.81 4.17 12.33
CA SER A 706 38.06 3.40 12.24
C SER A 706 38.63 3.14 13.64
N CYS A 707 38.37 1.95 14.18
CA CYS A 707 38.90 1.52 15.47
C CYS A 707 40.39 1.14 15.33
N ASN A 708 41.28 1.87 16.00
CA ASN A 708 42.73 1.61 15.98
C ASN A 708 43.09 0.40 16.85
N GLU A 709 43.75 -0.61 16.27
CA GLU A 709 44.34 -1.85 16.86
C GLU A 709 43.44 -2.73 17.75
N ARG A 710 42.68 -2.14 18.67
CA ARG A 710 41.60 -2.76 19.44
C ARG A 710 40.49 -3.23 18.50
N GLU A 711 39.99 -4.44 18.72
CA GLU A 711 38.82 -4.90 17.99
C GLU A 711 37.55 -4.12 18.38
N GLN A 712 36.66 -3.98 17.41
CA GLN A 712 35.37 -3.31 17.52
C GLN A 712 34.34 -4.25 18.17
N LEU A 713 33.62 -3.80 19.18
CA LEU A 713 32.64 -4.59 19.92
C LEU A 713 31.43 -4.95 19.05
N PHE A 714 30.90 -3.95 18.34
CA PHE A 714 29.78 -4.12 17.41
C PHE A 714 29.84 -3.11 16.26
N THR A 715 29.31 -3.48 15.10
CA THR A 715 29.21 -2.58 13.94
C THR A 715 27.95 -1.72 14.03
N PRO A 716 27.90 -0.55 13.38
CA PRO A 716 26.78 0.39 13.53
C PRO A 716 25.42 -0.28 13.32
N LEU A 717 24.54 -0.10 14.29
CA LEU A 717 23.14 -0.51 14.22
C LEU A 717 22.30 0.76 14.12
N VAL A 718 21.40 0.82 13.13
CA VAL A 718 20.49 1.95 12.94
C VAL A 718 19.04 1.48 13.00
N ARG A 719 18.21 2.15 13.80
CA ARG A 719 16.75 2.04 13.76
C ARG A 719 16.19 3.29 13.09
N GLN A 720 15.55 3.15 11.93
CA GLN A 720 14.58 4.15 11.50
C GLN A 720 13.26 3.89 12.22
N TYR A 721 12.55 4.93 12.65
CA TYR A 721 11.18 4.78 13.14
C TYR A 721 10.31 6.04 12.97
N LEU A 722 9.01 5.82 13.10
CA LEU A 722 7.96 6.83 13.16
C LEU A 722 7.12 6.60 14.42
N ALA A 723 6.89 7.64 15.22
CA ALA A 723 6.06 7.57 16.43
C ALA A 723 4.61 7.17 16.09
N GLU A 724 3.96 7.84 15.14
CA GLU A 724 2.74 7.35 14.49
C GLU A 724 3.09 6.98 13.03
N PRO A 725 2.81 5.76 12.51
CA PRO A 725 2.02 4.66 13.08
C PRO A 725 2.88 3.46 13.60
N TYR A 726 3.77 3.70 14.56
CA TYR A 726 4.70 2.69 15.14
C TYR A 726 5.47 1.84 14.08
N GLU A 727 5.90 2.45 12.98
CA GLU A 727 6.85 1.81 12.06
C GLU A 727 8.25 1.84 12.69
N SER A 728 8.95 0.71 12.74
CA SER A 728 10.40 0.65 12.92
C SER A 728 11.02 -0.29 11.88
N LYS A 729 12.23 0.01 11.41
CA LYS A 729 13.10 -0.93 10.67
C LYS A 729 14.52 -0.81 11.20
N TYR A 730 15.22 -1.94 11.27
CA TYR A 730 16.59 -2.03 11.77
C TYR A 730 17.57 -2.38 10.65
N PHE A 731 18.71 -1.70 10.64
CA PHE A 731 19.81 -1.92 9.70
C PHE A 731 21.07 -2.28 10.50
N VAL A 732 21.53 -3.53 10.34
CA VAL A 732 22.75 -4.05 10.96
C VAL A 732 23.95 -3.81 10.04
N ASN A 733 25.14 -3.65 10.61
CA ASN A 733 26.37 -3.36 9.88
C ASN A 733 26.24 -2.14 8.95
N ALA A 734 25.59 -1.09 9.47
CA ALA A 734 25.12 0.06 8.72
C ALA A 734 26.26 0.98 8.27
N HIS A 735 26.66 0.87 7.01
CA HIS A 735 27.57 1.79 6.32
C HIS A 735 26.88 2.57 5.20
N GLU A 736 26.08 1.87 4.39
CA GLU A 736 25.15 2.47 3.42
C GLU A 736 23.76 1.86 3.64
N VAL A 737 22.73 2.71 3.72
CA VAL A 737 21.38 2.34 4.16
C VAL A 737 20.32 3.01 3.28
N GLU A 738 19.44 2.20 2.69
CA GLU A 738 18.25 2.64 1.94
C GLU A 738 17.05 2.86 2.89
N ILE A 739 16.78 4.12 3.25
CA ILE A 739 15.66 4.51 4.12
C ILE A 739 14.38 4.66 3.30
N SER A 740 13.31 3.99 3.73
CA SER A 740 11.96 4.24 3.21
C SER A 740 10.87 3.94 4.23
N LEU A 741 9.81 4.76 4.19
CA LEU A 741 8.83 4.93 5.27
C LEU A 741 7.37 4.92 4.78
N HIS A 742 6.45 4.59 5.68
CA HIS A 742 5.01 4.41 5.48
C HIS A 742 4.17 5.48 6.22
N GLY A 743 4.75 6.66 6.49
CA GLY A 743 4.10 7.80 7.15
C GLY A 743 3.01 8.49 6.31
N VAL A 744 3.17 9.78 6.04
CA VAL A 744 2.15 10.55 5.30
C VAL A 744 2.05 10.03 3.86
N SER A 745 0.87 9.55 3.47
CA SER A 745 0.62 8.90 2.19
C SER A 745 -0.61 9.48 1.49
N PRO A 746 -0.62 9.55 0.14
CA PRO A 746 -1.73 10.11 -0.62
C PRO A 746 -3.06 9.40 -0.34
N TYR A 747 -4.14 10.18 -0.30
CA TYR A 747 -5.50 9.69 -0.11
C TYR A 747 -5.77 8.98 1.24
N VAL A 748 -4.82 9.02 2.18
CA VAL A 748 -5.03 8.56 3.56
C VAL A 748 -5.59 9.73 4.40
N PRO A 749 -6.67 9.53 5.17
CA PRO A 749 -7.24 10.55 6.06
C PRO A 749 -6.27 10.97 7.19
N PRO A 750 -6.37 12.21 7.70
CA PRO A 750 -5.60 12.66 8.87
C PRO A 750 -5.94 11.86 10.15
N PRO A 751 -5.00 11.75 11.11
CA PRO A 751 -5.21 11.09 12.39
C PRO A 751 -6.26 11.80 13.28
N LEU A 752 -6.78 11.08 14.29
CA LEU A 752 -7.72 11.57 15.31
C LEU A 752 -7.08 12.61 16.24
N LYS A 753 -5.79 12.46 16.54
CA LYS A 753 -4.98 13.44 17.26
C LYS A 753 -4.37 14.43 16.29
N SER A 754 -4.26 15.70 16.68
CA SER A 754 -3.39 16.64 15.97
C SER A 754 -1.93 16.26 16.21
N ARG A 755 -1.18 16.00 15.12
CA ARG A 755 0.27 15.77 15.18
C ARG A 755 0.99 16.92 15.86
N GLN A 756 2.04 16.58 16.59
CA GLN A 756 2.91 17.55 17.27
C GLN A 756 3.92 18.15 16.27
N SER A 757 4.57 19.25 16.65
CA SER A 757 5.59 19.92 15.83
C SER A 757 6.80 19.04 15.51
N ASP A 758 7.02 18.02 16.33
CA ASP A 758 8.22 17.21 16.38
C ASP A 758 8.03 15.81 15.78
N ASP A 759 6.86 15.55 15.18
CA ASP A 759 6.55 14.28 14.51
C ASP A 759 7.27 14.16 13.16
N GLY A 760 7.90 13.02 12.92
CA GLY A 760 8.62 12.72 11.68
C GLY A 760 9.54 11.52 11.83
N LEU A 761 10.46 11.35 10.88
CA LEU A 761 11.49 10.32 10.92
C LEU A 761 12.47 10.58 12.07
N SER A 762 12.55 9.64 13.01
CA SER A 762 13.67 9.51 13.95
C SER A 762 14.62 8.41 13.47
N LEU A 763 15.92 8.65 13.65
CA LEU A 763 17.01 7.71 13.38
C LEU A 763 17.82 7.51 14.67
N GLN A 764 17.69 6.36 15.31
CA GLN A 764 18.52 5.96 16.45
C GLN A 764 19.74 5.18 15.96
N PHE A 765 20.92 5.63 16.34
CA PHE A 765 22.23 5.06 15.99
C PHE A 765 22.87 4.48 17.25
N TRP A 766 23.06 3.16 17.30
CA TRP A 766 23.98 2.53 18.26
C TRP A 766 25.34 2.40 17.58
N THR A 767 26.38 2.95 18.18
CA THR A 767 27.76 2.87 17.66
C THR A 767 28.73 2.56 18.78
N ASP A 768 29.71 1.69 18.53
CA ASP A 768 30.80 1.43 19.48
C ASP A 768 31.52 2.77 19.81
N PRO A 769 31.47 3.23 21.08
CA PRO A 769 32.06 4.49 21.49
C PRO A 769 33.52 4.32 21.99
N THR A 770 34.08 3.10 21.92
CA THR A 770 35.46 2.77 22.38
C THR A 770 36.51 2.84 21.27
N CYS A 771 36.09 3.22 20.06
CA CYS A 771 36.94 3.32 18.88
C CYS A 771 37.65 4.67 18.72
N ASP A 772 37.40 5.64 19.61
CA ASP A 772 38.06 6.96 19.71
C ASP A 772 38.08 7.83 18.43
N SER A 773 37.33 7.45 17.38
CA SER A 773 37.16 8.20 16.12
C SER A 773 35.78 8.87 16.05
N GLY A 774 35.69 10.03 15.39
CA GLY A 774 34.41 10.66 15.04
C GLY A 774 33.69 9.92 13.91
N ILE A 775 32.39 10.15 13.77
CA ILE A 775 31.55 9.54 12.71
C ILE A 775 30.82 10.65 11.96
N SER A 776 30.90 10.64 10.62
CA SER A 776 30.11 11.54 9.77
C SER A 776 28.91 10.79 9.19
N ILE A 777 27.73 11.37 9.36
CA ILE A 777 26.43 10.87 8.91
C ILE A 777 25.95 11.75 7.78
N ASN A 778 25.72 11.18 6.59
CA ASN A 778 25.28 11.90 5.41
C ASN A 778 23.95 11.33 4.89
N ILE A 779 22.90 12.17 4.87
CA ILE A 779 21.54 11.80 4.46
C ILE A 779 21.19 12.58 3.20
N THR A 780 20.84 11.86 2.13
CA THR A 780 20.52 12.42 0.81
C THR A 780 19.20 11.85 0.28
N VAL A 781 18.45 12.62 -0.51
CA VAL A 781 17.21 12.12 -1.13
C VAL A 781 17.53 11.33 -2.38
N ASP A 782 17.11 10.06 -2.46
CA ASP A 782 17.20 9.30 -3.69
C ASP A 782 15.98 9.63 -4.58
N ALA A 783 16.19 10.53 -5.54
CA ALA A 783 15.17 10.88 -6.53
C ALA A 783 14.76 9.68 -7.41
N MET A 784 15.64 8.69 -7.65
CA MET A 784 15.34 7.51 -8.47
C MET A 784 14.57 6.45 -7.67
N GLY A 785 15.02 6.13 -6.45
CA GLY A 785 14.28 5.28 -5.50
C GLY A 785 12.90 5.84 -5.14
N SER A 786 12.78 7.17 -5.04
CA SER A 786 11.49 7.85 -4.79
C SER A 786 10.46 7.60 -5.89
N LEU A 787 10.87 7.50 -7.17
CA LEU A 787 9.94 7.19 -8.27
C LEU A 787 9.26 5.83 -8.08
N GLY A 788 9.95 4.83 -7.53
CA GLY A 788 9.38 3.51 -7.26
C GLY A 788 8.27 3.54 -6.21
N LYS A 789 8.37 4.45 -5.22
CA LYS A 789 7.38 4.63 -4.13
C LYS A 789 6.06 5.25 -4.62
N LEU A 790 6.01 5.76 -5.86
CA LEU A 790 4.80 6.29 -6.50
C LEU A 790 3.85 5.20 -7.00
N TYR A 791 4.36 4.07 -7.50
CA TYR A 791 3.58 3.09 -8.25
C TYR A 791 2.37 2.56 -7.45
N MET A 792 2.61 2.07 -6.24
CA MET A 792 1.55 1.49 -5.40
C MET A 792 0.48 2.50 -4.98
N ARG A 793 0.88 3.75 -4.72
CA ARG A 793 0.02 4.81 -4.17
C ARG A 793 -0.79 5.54 -5.25
N TYR A 794 -0.30 5.57 -6.48
CA TYR A 794 -0.96 6.23 -7.62
C TYR A 794 -1.49 5.25 -8.70
N ARG A 795 -1.48 3.94 -8.48
CA ARG A 795 -2.00 2.95 -9.44
C ARG A 795 -3.44 3.22 -9.93
N THR A 796 -4.30 3.77 -9.07
CA THR A 796 -5.70 4.14 -9.37
C THR A 796 -5.81 5.35 -10.32
N VAL A 797 -4.78 6.20 -10.39
CA VAL A 797 -4.74 7.37 -11.29
C VAL A 797 -4.82 6.95 -12.76
N PHE A 798 -4.29 5.78 -13.11
CA PHE A 798 -4.37 5.20 -14.45
C PHE A 798 -5.79 4.80 -14.87
N ALA A 799 -6.77 4.76 -13.97
CA ALA A 799 -8.18 4.63 -14.33
C ALA A 799 -8.86 5.99 -14.67
N SER A 800 -8.27 7.12 -14.27
CA SER A 800 -8.94 8.43 -14.33
C SER A 800 -8.24 9.47 -15.22
N PHE A 801 -6.93 9.68 -15.06
CA PHE A 801 -6.21 10.68 -15.87
C PHE A 801 -6.16 10.36 -17.37
N PRO A 802 -6.11 9.08 -17.81
CA PRO A 802 -6.32 8.74 -19.23
C PRO A 802 -7.70 9.15 -19.76
N LEU A 803 -8.76 9.06 -18.95
CA LEU A 803 -10.10 9.53 -19.33
C LEU A 803 -10.18 11.06 -19.42
N LEU A 804 -9.50 11.81 -18.55
CA LEU A 804 -9.29 13.26 -18.72
C LEU A 804 -8.67 13.58 -20.09
N ILE A 805 -7.64 12.83 -20.50
CA ILE A 805 -6.96 13.08 -21.76
C ILE A 805 -7.88 12.75 -22.95
N VAL A 806 -8.51 11.57 -22.96
CA VAL A 806 -9.37 11.13 -24.07
C VAL A 806 -10.62 12.01 -24.22
N THR A 807 -11.23 12.46 -23.12
CA THR A 807 -12.37 13.39 -23.17
C THR A 807 -11.97 14.77 -23.71
N LEU A 808 -10.78 15.29 -23.39
CA LEU A 808 -10.26 16.52 -24.00
C LEU A 808 -9.91 16.36 -25.48
N VAL A 809 -9.35 15.20 -25.88
CA VAL A 809 -9.06 14.88 -27.28
C VAL A 809 -10.36 14.78 -28.10
N LEU A 810 -11.40 14.13 -27.55
CA LEU A 810 -12.73 14.08 -28.17
C LEU A 810 -13.40 15.46 -28.25
N ARG A 811 -13.38 16.24 -27.15
CA ARG A 811 -13.83 17.66 -27.15
C ARG A 811 -13.20 18.42 -28.31
N LYS A 812 -11.89 18.24 -28.52
CA LYS A 812 -11.17 18.94 -29.58
C LYS A 812 -11.47 18.39 -30.98
N GLN A 813 -11.73 17.09 -31.14
CA GLN A 813 -12.24 16.52 -32.40
C GLN A 813 -13.61 17.11 -32.77
N PHE A 814 -14.56 17.16 -31.82
CA PHE A 814 -15.88 17.76 -32.04
C PHE A 814 -15.78 19.26 -32.37
N GLN A 815 -14.98 20.04 -31.63
CA GLN A 815 -14.73 21.45 -31.96
C GLN A 815 -14.26 21.66 -33.41
N VAL A 816 -13.39 20.79 -33.94
CA VAL A 816 -12.90 20.90 -35.31
C VAL A 816 -13.98 20.42 -36.30
N TYR A 817 -14.63 19.30 -36.03
CA TYR A 817 -15.70 18.74 -36.86
C TYR A 817 -16.85 19.72 -37.07
N ASP A 818 -17.41 20.27 -35.99
CA ASP A 818 -18.52 21.24 -36.03
C ASP A 818 -18.16 22.58 -36.70
N SER A 819 -16.89 22.82 -37.02
CA SER A 819 -16.41 24.04 -37.72
C SER A 819 -15.88 23.80 -39.13
N THR A 820 -15.59 22.55 -39.52
CA THR A 820 -14.94 22.23 -40.80
C THR A 820 -15.62 21.09 -41.57
N GLY A 821 -16.50 20.31 -40.94
CA GLY A 821 -17.03 19.06 -41.48
C GLY A 821 -16.02 17.90 -41.51
N VAL A 822 -14.82 18.07 -40.94
CA VAL A 822 -13.74 17.08 -40.99
C VAL A 822 -13.42 16.58 -39.58
N PHE A 823 -13.44 15.26 -39.38
CA PHE A 823 -13.16 14.62 -38.10
C PHE A 823 -11.71 14.14 -38.08
N ILE A 824 -10.83 15.01 -37.55
CA ILE A 824 -9.38 14.79 -37.48
C ILE A 824 -9.02 13.50 -36.71
N PRO A 825 -7.90 12.84 -37.03
CA PRO A 825 -7.43 11.67 -36.28
C PRO A 825 -7.09 12.03 -34.82
N PHE A 826 -7.14 11.02 -33.95
CA PHE A 826 -6.88 11.16 -32.50
C PHE A 826 -5.48 11.75 -32.22
N SER A 827 -4.46 11.34 -32.97
CA SER A 827 -3.08 11.84 -32.82
C SER A 827 -2.92 13.33 -33.11
N GLU A 828 -3.62 13.86 -34.12
CA GLU A 828 -3.62 15.28 -34.48
C GLU A 828 -4.42 16.12 -33.46
N SER A 829 -5.55 15.61 -33.00
CA SER A 829 -6.33 16.25 -31.93
C SER A 829 -5.54 16.31 -30.60
N LEU A 830 -4.78 15.26 -30.27
CA LEU A 830 -3.88 15.25 -29.12
C LEU A 830 -2.77 16.31 -29.26
N ASP A 831 -2.22 16.54 -30.45
CA ASP A 831 -1.24 17.62 -30.67
C ASP A 831 -1.85 19.01 -30.41
N PHE A 832 -3.09 19.27 -30.85
CA PHE A 832 -3.82 20.49 -30.51
C PHE A 832 -4.08 20.62 -29.01
N CYS A 833 -4.39 19.53 -28.31
CA CYS A 833 -4.54 19.51 -26.86
C CYS A 833 -3.22 19.79 -26.13
N LEU A 834 -2.11 19.19 -26.58
CA LEU A 834 -0.77 19.37 -26.00
C LEU A 834 -0.23 20.80 -26.16
N ARG A 835 -0.60 21.50 -27.24
CA ARG A 835 -0.19 22.91 -27.45
C ARG A 835 -0.93 23.93 -26.59
N ARG A 836 -2.09 23.60 -26.01
CA ARG A 836 -2.92 24.60 -25.30
C ARG A 836 -3.76 24.04 -24.16
N SER A 837 -4.60 23.04 -24.41
CA SER A 837 -5.59 22.57 -23.44
C SER A 837 -4.97 21.85 -22.24
N LEU A 838 -4.05 20.92 -22.47
CA LEU A 838 -3.42 20.13 -21.42
C LEU A 838 -2.47 20.97 -20.53
N PRO A 839 -1.56 21.81 -21.09
CA PRO A 839 -0.71 22.67 -20.26
C PRO A 839 -1.49 23.64 -19.37
N MET A 840 -2.53 24.29 -19.91
CA MET A 840 -3.37 25.21 -19.13
C MET A 840 -4.12 24.49 -18.01
N LEU A 841 -4.64 23.28 -18.28
CA LEU A 841 -5.38 22.50 -17.30
C LEU A 841 -4.47 22.01 -16.17
N PHE A 842 -3.32 21.41 -16.51
CA PHE A 842 -2.35 20.96 -15.51
C PHE A 842 -1.78 22.13 -14.70
N LEU A 843 -1.57 23.31 -15.31
CA LEU A 843 -1.20 24.53 -14.58
C LEU A 843 -2.29 24.95 -13.60
N SER A 844 -3.56 25.02 -14.01
CA SER A 844 -4.67 25.36 -13.10
C SER A 844 -4.84 24.36 -11.96
N MET A 845 -4.63 23.07 -12.22
CA MET A 845 -4.72 22.01 -11.19
C MET A 845 -3.54 22.06 -10.22
N THR A 846 -2.34 22.39 -10.72
CA THR A 846 -1.16 22.63 -9.88
C THR A 846 -1.37 23.84 -8.97
N LEU A 847 -1.90 24.94 -9.49
CA LEU A 847 -2.24 26.14 -8.71
C LEU A 847 -3.34 25.86 -7.67
N LEU A 848 -4.36 25.06 -8.02
CA LEU A 848 -5.41 24.62 -7.09
C LEU A 848 -4.85 23.72 -5.97
N SER A 849 -3.96 22.77 -6.31
CA SER A 849 -3.30 21.91 -5.32
C SER A 849 -2.43 22.74 -4.36
N LEU A 850 -1.75 23.78 -4.87
CA LEU A 850 -0.93 24.69 -4.07
C LEU A 850 -1.76 25.59 -3.14
N SER A 851 -2.90 26.12 -3.59
CA SER A 851 -3.77 26.94 -2.74
C SER A 851 -4.45 26.11 -1.64
N MET A 852 -4.93 24.90 -1.97
CA MET A 852 -5.49 23.96 -1.00
C MET A 852 -4.49 23.57 0.09
N GLY A 853 -3.21 23.35 -0.27
CA GLY A 853 -2.15 23.10 0.70
C GLY A 853 -1.89 24.28 1.64
N GLN A 854 -1.96 25.52 1.14
CA GLN A 854 -1.74 26.73 1.96
C GLN A 854 -2.91 27.02 2.93
N SER A 855 -4.14 26.68 2.59
CA SER A 855 -5.29 26.83 3.50
C SER A 855 -5.25 25.88 4.71
N GLY A 856 -4.33 24.90 4.75
CA GLY A 856 -4.19 23.98 5.89
C GLY A 856 -3.84 24.66 7.23
N SER A 857 -3.20 25.84 7.22
CA SER A 857 -2.88 26.60 8.44
C SER A 857 -3.98 27.57 8.89
N THR A 858 -5.02 27.77 8.08
CA THR A 858 -6.11 28.73 8.33
C THR A 858 -7.45 28.08 7.98
N GLY A 859 -7.99 27.35 8.97
CA GLY A 859 -9.08 26.37 8.82
C GLY A 859 -10.19 26.73 7.81
N SER A 860 -10.48 25.78 6.92
CA SER A 860 -11.26 25.97 5.68
C SER A 860 -12.76 26.20 5.90
N LYS A 861 -13.14 27.40 6.36
CA LYS A 861 -14.55 27.83 6.55
C LYS A 861 -15.38 27.97 5.26
N SER A 862 -14.81 27.70 4.08
CA SER A 862 -15.33 28.23 2.81
C SER A 862 -16.46 27.44 2.13
N LEU A 863 -16.81 26.22 2.57
CA LEU A 863 -17.83 25.40 1.87
C LEU A 863 -18.80 24.57 2.73
N LYS A 864 -18.78 24.70 4.07
CA LYS A 864 -19.70 24.02 4.99
C LYS A 864 -20.39 25.04 5.94
N PHE A 865 -21.20 25.93 5.38
CA PHE A 865 -21.82 27.05 6.11
C PHE A 865 -23.01 26.67 7.04
N TRP A 866 -23.27 25.37 7.27
CA TRP A 866 -24.53 24.91 7.90
C TRP A 866 -24.39 23.75 8.90
N GLN A 867 -23.28 23.72 9.66
CA GLN A 867 -23.12 22.82 10.82
C GLN A 867 -22.36 23.53 11.96
N ASN A 868 -22.84 23.36 13.20
CA ASN A 868 -22.37 24.12 14.35
C ASN A 868 -21.18 23.47 15.08
N SER A 869 -20.13 24.27 15.25
CA SER A 869 -19.30 24.34 16.47
C SER A 869 -18.86 23.05 17.16
N THR A 870 -18.01 22.27 16.48
CA THR A 870 -16.76 21.77 17.09
C THR A 870 -15.61 21.97 16.10
N ALA A 871 -14.36 21.82 16.54
CA ALA A 871 -13.20 21.79 15.65
C ALA A 871 -13.08 20.41 14.97
N ASP A 872 -14.09 20.05 14.18
CA ASP A 872 -14.22 18.72 13.57
C ASP A 872 -13.20 18.53 12.44
N VAL A 873 -12.57 17.35 12.41
CA VAL A 873 -11.46 17.05 11.50
C VAL A 873 -12.02 16.64 10.14
N ASP A 874 -11.67 17.36 9.08
CA ASP A 874 -12.14 17.03 7.73
C ASP A 874 -11.38 15.81 7.16
N PHE A 875 -11.84 14.60 7.52
CA PHE A 875 -11.24 13.35 7.07
C PHE A 875 -11.24 13.18 5.54
N SER A 876 -12.02 13.99 4.81
CA SER A 876 -12.08 14.05 3.34
C SER A 876 -11.05 14.98 2.68
N GLN A 877 -10.24 15.72 3.43
CA GLN A 877 -9.30 16.71 2.88
C GLN A 877 -8.34 16.11 1.82
N ASN A 878 -7.93 14.85 2.00
CA ASN A 878 -7.02 14.14 1.10
C ASN A 878 -7.73 13.34 0.00
N ASP A 879 -9.06 13.42 -0.17
CA ASP A 879 -9.79 12.74 -1.26
C ASP A 879 -9.63 13.41 -2.64
N LEU A 880 -8.99 14.58 -2.71
CA LEU A 880 -9.03 15.46 -3.88
C LEU A 880 -7.70 15.50 -4.65
N LEU A 881 -7.80 15.62 -5.98
CA LEU A 881 -6.65 15.72 -6.91
C LEU A 881 -5.63 14.58 -6.74
N VAL A 882 -4.48 14.92 -6.16
CA VAL A 882 -3.30 14.04 -5.98
C VAL A 882 -3.18 13.55 -4.53
N GLY A 883 -4.15 13.89 -3.68
CA GLY A 883 -4.32 13.33 -2.34
C GLY A 883 -3.27 13.73 -1.31
N THR A 884 -2.47 14.76 -1.59
CA THR A 884 -1.44 15.30 -0.68
C THR A 884 -1.59 16.82 -0.58
N SER A 885 -1.36 17.35 0.63
CA SER A 885 -1.43 18.78 0.96
C SER A 885 -0.08 19.50 0.88
N ASP A 886 1.04 18.78 0.74
CA ASP A 886 2.39 19.37 0.78
C ASP A 886 2.76 20.10 -0.54
N PRO A 887 3.03 21.42 -0.50
CA PRO A 887 3.47 22.22 -1.65
C PRO A 887 4.81 21.82 -2.29
N PHE A 888 5.53 20.84 -1.76
CA PHE A 888 6.70 20.24 -2.40
C PHE A 888 6.33 19.44 -3.66
N PHE A 889 5.21 18.70 -3.65
CA PHE A 889 4.84 17.75 -4.71
C PHE A 889 4.10 18.37 -5.91
N TRP A 890 4.22 19.69 -6.13
CA TRP A 890 3.58 20.42 -7.23
C TRP A 890 3.86 19.83 -8.63
N PHE A 891 5.03 19.21 -8.82
CA PHE A 891 5.46 18.60 -10.09
C PHE A 891 4.69 17.32 -10.44
N LEU A 892 3.98 16.73 -9.49
CA LEU A 892 3.36 15.40 -9.61
C LEU A 892 2.18 15.42 -10.60
N ILE A 893 1.38 16.49 -10.62
CA ILE A 893 0.27 16.69 -11.58
C ILE A 893 0.76 16.69 -13.05
N PRO A 894 1.70 17.56 -13.47
CA PRO A 894 2.18 17.55 -14.85
C PRO A 894 2.95 16.27 -15.21
N MET A 895 3.69 15.66 -14.27
CA MET A 895 4.38 14.39 -14.52
C MET A 895 3.39 13.24 -14.78
N ILE A 896 2.36 13.09 -13.94
CA ILE A 896 1.24 12.15 -14.17
C ILE A 896 0.58 12.42 -15.52
N GLY A 897 0.31 13.69 -15.84
CA GLY A 897 -0.28 14.10 -17.12
C GLY A 897 0.54 13.68 -18.34
N ILE A 898 1.87 13.81 -18.29
CA ILE A 898 2.79 13.37 -19.35
C ILE A 898 2.85 11.84 -19.45
N ILE A 899 2.93 11.14 -18.31
CA ILE A 899 2.88 9.66 -18.25
C ILE A 899 1.58 9.14 -18.88
N CYS A 900 0.42 9.62 -18.43
CA CYS A 900 -0.88 9.22 -18.96
C CYS A 900 -1.05 9.60 -20.44
N THR A 901 -0.43 10.68 -20.92
CA THR A 901 -0.38 11.02 -22.35
C THR A 901 0.35 9.93 -23.15
N GLY A 902 1.53 9.51 -22.68
CA GLY A 902 2.29 8.42 -23.31
C GLY A 902 1.51 7.10 -23.34
N VAL A 903 0.81 6.74 -22.26
CA VAL A 903 -0.02 5.53 -22.21
C VAL A 903 -1.25 5.63 -23.13
N CYS A 904 -1.93 6.78 -23.18
CA CYS A 904 -3.00 7.02 -24.15
C CYS A 904 -2.53 6.87 -25.60
N MET A 905 -1.34 7.38 -25.92
CA MET A 905 -0.76 7.26 -27.26
C MET A 905 -0.31 5.82 -27.58
N ALA A 906 0.22 5.09 -26.59
CA ALA A 906 0.53 3.67 -26.73
C ALA A 906 -0.74 2.85 -27.02
N LEU A 907 -1.82 3.05 -26.27
CA LEU A 907 -3.10 2.38 -26.52
C LEU A 907 -3.69 2.76 -27.89
N HIS A 908 -3.55 4.02 -28.31
CA HIS A 908 -3.95 4.47 -29.65
C HIS A 908 -3.22 3.71 -30.77
N TYR A 909 -1.90 3.50 -30.68
CA TYR A 909 -1.16 2.71 -31.68
C TYR A 909 -1.38 1.20 -31.57
N VAL A 910 -1.56 0.65 -30.37
CA VAL A 910 -1.92 -0.77 -30.18
C VAL A 910 -3.29 -1.07 -30.81
N THR A 911 -4.25 -0.18 -30.64
CA THR A 911 -5.60 -0.33 -31.24
C THR A 911 -5.60 -0.10 -32.76
N LEU A 912 -4.79 0.83 -33.30
CA LEU A 912 -4.56 0.94 -34.75
C LEU A 912 -3.91 -0.33 -35.32
N CYS A 913 -2.91 -0.90 -34.64
CA CYS A 913 -2.27 -2.14 -35.05
C CYS A 913 -3.25 -3.33 -35.03
N LEU A 914 -4.04 -3.45 -33.95
CA LEU A 914 -5.06 -4.49 -33.81
C LEU A 914 -6.15 -4.38 -34.88
N THR A 915 -6.69 -3.18 -35.12
CA THR A 915 -7.73 -2.97 -36.15
C THR A 915 -7.20 -3.18 -37.56
N TRP A 916 -5.96 -2.78 -37.84
CA TRP A 916 -5.27 -3.08 -39.10
C TRP A 916 -5.05 -4.59 -39.31
N LEU A 917 -4.58 -5.31 -38.29
CA LEU A 917 -4.34 -6.76 -38.35
C LEU A 917 -5.63 -7.56 -38.51
N LEU A 918 -6.67 -7.22 -37.75
CA LEU A 918 -7.99 -7.84 -37.92
C LEU A 918 -8.61 -7.49 -39.29
N SER A 919 -8.36 -6.29 -39.81
CA SER A 919 -8.80 -5.89 -41.16
C SER A 919 -8.08 -6.65 -42.27
N THR A 920 -6.79 -6.95 -42.14
CA THR A 920 -6.05 -7.75 -43.15
C THR A 920 -6.43 -9.23 -43.08
N ILE A 921 -6.59 -9.80 -41.88
CA ILE A 921 -7.09 -11.17 -41.69
C ILE A 921 -8.51 -11.33 -42.27
N TYR A 922 -9.44 -10.43 -41.93
CA TYR A 922 -10.78 -10.41 -42.51
C TYR A 922 -10.75 -10.22 -44.04
N GLY A 923 -9.80 -9.43 -44.55
CA GLY A 923 -9.47 -9.33 -45.96
C GLY A 923 -9.13 -10.69 -46.57
N TRP A 924 -8.12 -11.39 -46.04
CA TRP A 924 -7.64 -12.67 -46.55
C TRP A 924 -8.70 -13.77 -46.53
N ILE A 925 -9.45 -13.89 -45.43
CA ILE A 925 -10.56 -14.86 -45.31
C ILE A 925 -11.64 -14.58 -46.36
N SER A 926 -11.92 -13.31 -46.68
CA SER A 926 -12.91 -12.95 -47.71
C SER A 926 -12.45 -13.13 -49.17
N VAL A 927 -11.20 -13.54 -49.43
CA VAL A 927 -10.55 -13.45 -50.75
C VAL A 927 -10.12 -14.82 -51.34
N ARG A 928 -10.36 -15.95 -50.65
CA ARG A 928 -10.13 -17.30 -51.19
C ARG A 928 -11.27 -18.28 -50.91
N PRO A 929 -11.81 -19.00 -51.92
CA PRO A 929 -11.98 -18.56 -53.30
C PRO A 929 -13.38 -18.88 -53.87
N VAL A 930 -14.08 -17.87 -54.41
CA VAL A 930 -15.17 -18.10 -55.38
C VAL A 930 -14.66 -17.68 -56.76
N VAL A 931 -13.76 -18.50 -57.32
CA VAL A 931 -13.21 -18.31 -58.66
C VAL A 931 -13.89 -19.30 -59.61
N GLN A 932 -15.16 -19.03 -59.93
CA GLN A 932 -15.80 -19.37 -61.21
C GLN A 932 -17.14 -18.65 -61.37
N LEU A 933 -17.37 -18.12 -62.59
CA LEU A 933 -18.69 -17.84 -63.19
C LEU A 933 -19.62 -16.74 -62.63
N GLN A 934 -19.15 -15.57 -62.16
CA GLN A 934 -20.06 -14.39 -62.12
C GLN A 934 -19.42 -12.99 -62.27
N GLU A 935 -18.80 -12.69 -63.41
CA GLU A 935 -18.28 -11.34 -63.73
C GLU A 935 -19.36 -10.23 -63.86
N LYS A 936 -20.65 -10.56 -63.79
CA LYS A 936 -21.77 -9.58 -63.86
C LYS A 936 -22.48 -9.29 -62.53
N LYS A 937 -21.88 -9.62 -61.37
CA LYS A 937 -22.36 -9.17 -60.04
C LYS A 937 -21.34 -8.42 -59.18
N ARG A 938 -20.45 -7.63 -59.80
CA ARG A 938 -19.70 -6.55 -59.09
C ARG A 938 -20.59 -5.32 -58.81
N ALA A 939 -21.73 -5.55 -58.16
CA ALA A 939 -22.45 -4.51 -57.42
C ALA A 939 -22.01 -4.60 -55.95
N LEU A 940 -21.87 -3.46 -55.27
CA LEU A 940 -21.32 -3.42 -53.92
C LEU A 940 -22.14 -4.28 -52.95
N SER A 941 -21.49 -5.24 -52.30
CA SER A 941 -21.92 -5.64 -50.95
C SER A 941 -21.49 -4.52 -50.01
N PRO A 942 -22.41 -3.72 -49.43
CA PRO A 942 -22.01 -2.61 -48.57
C PRO A 942 -21.30 -3.14 -47.33
N ALA A 943 -20.15 -2.53 -46.97
CA ALA A 943 -19.39 -2.89 -45.76
C ALA A 943 -20.21 -2.78 -44.45
N PHE A 944 -21.30 -2.03 -44.50
CA PHE A 944 -22.32 -1.87 -43.46
C PHE A 944 -23.70 -2.30 -43.99
N ALA A 945 -23.82 -3.54 -44.49
CA ALA A 945 -25.12 -4.11 -44.84
C ALA A 945 -26.07 -4.10 -43.63
N PRO A 946 -27.21 -3.37 -43.69
CA PRO A 946 -28.06 -3.20 -42.52
C PRO A 946 -28.86 -4.47 -42.23
N SER A 947 -28.78 -4.97 -40.99
CA SER A 947 -29.81 -5.85 -40.46
C SER A 947 -31.14 -5.07 -40.36
N PRO A 948 -32.29 -5.70 -40.65
CA PRO A 948 -33.57 -4.99 -40.72
C PRO A 948 -33.95 -4.41 -39.34
N PRO A 949 -34.56 -3.21 -39.28
CA PRO A 949 -34.75 -2.47 -38.03
C PRO A 949 -35.59 -3.23 -37.00
N ARG A 950 -36.63 -3.96 -37.42
CA ARG A 950 -37.41 -4.85 -36.51
C ARG A 950 -36.48 -5.86 -35.81
N ARG A 951 -35.53 -6.50 -36.52
CA ARG A 951 -34.60 -7.49 -35.93
C ARG A 951 -33.61 -6.83 -34.95
N ARG A 952 -33.15 -5.62 -35.23
CA ARG A 952 -32.27 -4.86 -34.33
C ARG A 952 -32.97 -4.48 -33.04
N LEU A 953 -34.15 -3.86 -33.15
CA LEU A 953 -34.99 -3.49 -32.02
C LEU A 953 -35.31 -4.71 -31.15
N ILE A 954 -35.64 -5.85 -31.76
CA ILE A 954 -35.83 -7.13 -31.03
C ILE A 954 -34.55 -7.54 -30.30
N THR A 955 -33.37 -7.54 -30.94
CA THR A 955 -32.12 -7.90 -30.25
C THR A 955 -31.73 -6.92 -29.13
N ALA A 956 -32.00 -5.62 -29.30
CA ALA A 956 -31.78 -4.62 -28.26
C ALA A 956 -32.74 -4.82 -27.09
N VAL A 957 -34.05 -4.98 -27.34
CA VAL A 957 -35.07 -5.24 -26.31
C VAL A 957 -34.78 -6.55 -25.56
N VAL A 958 -34.39 -7.62 -26.26
CA VAL A 958 -34.00 -8.89 -25.62
C VAL A 958 -32.75 -8.72 -24.76
N LEU A 959 -31.73 -8.00 -25.23
CA LEU A 959 -30.52 -7.72 -24.43
C LEU A 959 -30.84 -6.86 -23.20
N LEU A 960 -31.72 -5.86 -23.33
CA LEU A 960 -32.13 -4.97 -22.24
C LEU A 960 -33.02 -5.72 -21.22
N LEU A 961 -33.89 -6.62 -21.66
CA LEU A 961 -34.67 -7.52 -20.79
C LEU A 961 -33.74 -8.47 -20.01
N LEU A 962 -32.75 -9.09 -20.68
CA LEU A 962 -31.73 -9.91 -20.01
C LEU A 962 -30.91 -9.10 -19.01
N VAL A 963 -30.56 -7.85 -19.34
CA VAL A 963 -29.87 -6.92 -18.42
C VAL A 963 -30.75 -6.43 -17.27
N SER A 964 -32.07 -6.46 -17.42
CA SER A 964 -33.02 -6.13 -16.35
C SER A 964 -33.31 -7.31 -15.40
N THR A 965 -32.82 -8.53 -15.68
CA THR A 965 -33.28 -9.76 -15.03
C THR A 965 -32.18 -10.72 -14.57
N PHE A 966 -31.16 -10.96 -15.40
CA PHE A 966 -30.15 -12.00 -15.16
C PHE A 966 -28.70 -11.56 -15.38
N ILE A 967 -28.47 -10.56 -16.24
CA ILE A 967 -27.13 -10.21 -16.75
C ILE A 967 -26.71 -8.82 -16.24
N PRO A 968 -25.56 -8.67 -15.56
CA PRO A 968 -25.09 -7.37 -15.10
C PRO A 968 -24.74 -6.47 -16.29
N TYR A 969 -25.01 -5.17 -16.18
CA TYR A 969 -24.79 -4.23 -17.29
C TYR A 969 -23.34 -4.22 -17.80
N GLN A 970 -22.38 -4.61 -16.96
CA GLN A 970 -20.95 -4.74 -17.28
C GLN A 970 -20.65 -5.86 -18.30
N PHE A 971 -21.46 -6.94 -18.35
CA PHE A 971 -21.36 -7.93 -19.43
C PHE A 971 -21.80 -7.32 -20.77
N ALA A 972 -22.96 -6.66 -20.79
CA ALA A 972 -23.46 -5.97 -21.98
C ALA A 972 -22.52 -4.85 -22.44
N TYR A 973 -21.81 -4.18 -21.52
CA TYR A 973 -20.72 -3.26 -21.83
C TYR A 973 -19.56 -3.96 -22.56
N THR A 974 -19.14 -5.12 -22.07
CA THR A 974 -18.06 -5.90 -22.68
C THR A 974 -18.45 -6.41 -24.07
N VAL A 975 -19.70 -6.84 -24.26
CA VAL A 975 -20.25 -7.18 -25.58
C VAL A 975 -20.29 -5.94 -26.50
N ALA A 976 -20.71 -4.78 -26.00
CA ALA A 976 -20.69 -3.53 -26.76
C ALA A 976 -19.26 -3.13 -27.21
N CYS A 977 -18.24 -3.33 -26.37
CA CYS A 977 -16.83 -3.16 -26.76
C CYS A 977 -16.41 -4.10 -27.90
N LEU A 978 -16.84 -5.37 -27.89
CA LEU A 978 -16.52 -6.34 -28.95
C LEU A 978 -17.23 -6.01 -30.29
N VAL A 979 -18.48 -5.54 -30.21
CA VAL A 979 -19.23 -5.05 -31.39
C VAL A 979 -18.62 -3.75 -31.91
N GLN A 980 -18.16 -2.85 -31.03
CA GLN A 980 -17.47 -1.62 -31.42
C GLN A 980 -16.11 -1.90 -32.07
N LEU A 981 -15.32 -2.86 -31.55
CA LEU A 981 -14.09 -3.33 -32.21
C LEU A 981 -14.38 -3.87 -33.61
N SER A 982 -15.43 -4.69 -33.75
CA SER A 982 -15.87 -5.23 -35.05
C SER A 982 -16.28 -4.11 -36.02
N THR A 983 -16.91 -3.05 -35.50
CA THR A 983 -17.32 -1.86 -36.26
C THR A 983 -16.10 -1.03 -36.67
N ALA A 984 -15.10 -0.87 -35.80
CA ALA A 984 -13.83 -0.21 -36.11
C ALA A 984 -13.05 -0.94 -37.22
N VAL A 985 -12.99 -2.28 -37.18
CA VAL A 985 -12.36 -3.10 -38.24
C VAL A 985 -13.07 -2.91 -39.58
N ARG A 986 -14.41 -2.85 -39.61
CA ARG A 986 -15.18 -2.57 -40.84
C ARG A 986 -14.98 -1.14 -41.33
N ALA A 987 -14.93 -0.15 -40.44
CA ALA A 987 -14.70 1.24 -40.77
C ALA A 987 -13.30 1.45 -41.36
N HIS A 988 -12.27 0.84 -40.75
CA HIS A 988 -10.90 0.87 -41.24
C HIS A 988 -10.77 0.22 -42.63
N ARG A 989 -11.41 -0.94 -42.83
CA ARG A 989 -11.46 -1.60 -44.14
C ARG A 989 -12.14 -0.72 -45.19
N SER A 990 -13.31 -0.15 -44.89
CA SER A 990 -14.05 0.74 -45.78
C SER A 990 -13.26 2.00 -46.16
N ALA A 991 -12.58 2.62 -45.19
CA ALA A 991 -11.70 3.78 -45.43
C ALA A 991 -10.50 3.42 -46.31
N ARG A 992 -9.92 2.23 -46.13
CA ARG A 992 -8.81 1.72 -46.96
C ARG A 992 -9.23 1.32 -48.38
N GLU A 993 -10.42 0.77 -48.55
CA GLU A 993 -10.93 0.29 -49.85
C GLU A 993 -11.58 1.40 -50.70
N THR A 994 -12.24 2.40 -50.09
CA THR A 994 -12.93 3.48 -50.82
C THR A 994 -12.23 4.83 -50.79
N ALA A 995 -11.30 5.07 -49.85
CA ALA A 995 -10.54 6.31 -49.68
C ALA A 995 -11.35 7.61 -49.60
N SER A 996 -12.68 7.54 -49.40
CA SER A 996 -13.55 8.73 -49.41
C SER A 996 -13.42 9.55 -48.11
N PRO A 997 -13.56 10.90 -48.17
CA PRO A 997 -13.49 11.75 -46.98
C PRO A 997 -14.50 11.35 -45.89
N ALA A 998 -15.69 10.92 -46.28
CA ALA A 998 -16.72 10.43 -45.37
C ALA A 998 -16.30 9.13 -44.66
N ALA A 999 -15.70 8.16 -45.38
CA ALA A 999 -15.21 6.92 -44.78
C ALA A 999 -14.03 7.16 -43.83
N VAL A 1000 -13.12 8.08 -44.16
CA VAL A 1000 -12.00 8.46 -43.29
C VAL A 1000 -12.50 9.17 -42.02
N ASN A 1001 -13.40 10.15 -42.16
CA ASN A 1001 -14.06 10.83 -41.04
C ASN A 1001 -14.76 9.82 -40.10
N PHE A 1002 -15.53 8.89 -40.67
CA PHE A 1002 -16.25 7.88 -39.90
C PHE A 1002 -15.31 6.90 -39.18
N ASN A 1003 -14.23 6.44 -39.84
CA ASN A 1003 -13.18 5.64 -39.21
C ASN A 1003 -12.57 6.36 -37.99
N ASN A 1004 -12.22 7.65 -38.14
CA ASN A 1004 -11.61 8.42 -37.06
C ASN A 1004 -12.56 8.60 -35.87
N TYR A 1005 -13.86 8.79 -36.14
CA TYR A 1005 -14.90 8.89 -35.11
C TYR A 1005 -15.09 7.57 -34.36
N VAL A 1006 -15.30 6.45 -35.08
CA VAL A 1006 -15.46 5.11 -34.49
C VAL A 1006 -14.23 4.71 -33.65
N HIS A 1007 -13.01 5.04 -34.11
CA HIS A 1007 -11.76 4.78 -33.39
C HIS A 1007 -11.66 5.57 -32.07
N SER A 1008 -11.97 6.86 -32.08
CA SER A 1008 -11.96 7.67 -30.84
C SER A 1008 -13.03 7.25 -29.84
N ILE A 1009 -14.23 6.86 -30.29
CA ILE A 1009 -15.27 6.30 -29.41
C ILE A 1009 -14.84 4.92 -28.87
N PHE A 1010 -14.18 4.09 -29.66
CA PHE A 1010 -13.64 2.81 -29.18
C PHE A 1010 -12.55 3.02 -28.12
N LEU A 1011 -11.65 4.00 -28.30
CA LEU A 1011 -10.64 4.37 -27.29
C LEU A 1011 -11.27 4.88 -25.99
N LEU A 1012 -12.35 5.67 -26.07
CA LEU A 1012 -13.11 6.09 -24.89
C LEU A 1012 -13.70 4.89 -24.14
N MET A 1013 -14.28 3.91 -24.85
CA MET A 1013 -14.85 2.71 -24.24
C MET A 1013 -13.78 1.80 -23.61
N LEU A 1014 -12.62 1.65 -24.26
CA LEU A 1014 -11.50 0.85 -23.73
C LEU A 1014 -10.93 1.40 -22.41
N TRP A 1015 -11.03 2.70 -22.15
CA TRP A 1015 -10.59 3.29 -20.88
C TRP A 1015 -11.62 3.18 -19.74
N VAL A 1016 -12.90 2.95 -20.05
CA VAL A 1016 -13.94 2.65 -19.04
C VAL A 1016 -13.98 1.14 -18.73
N LEU A 1017 -13.61 0.29 -19.69
CA LEU A 1017 -13.63 -1.17 -19.54
C LEU A 1017 -12.93 -1.70 -18.25
N PRO A 1018 -11.76 -1.19 -17.79
CA PRO A 1018 -11.14 -1.62 -16.54
C PRO A 1018 -11.96 -1.38 -15.26
N ILE A 1019 -12.93 -0.47 -15.29
CA ILE A 1019 -13.85 -0.19 -14.17
C ILE A 1019 -14.96 -1.26 -14.12
N ASN A 1020 -15.41 -1.73 -15.30
CA ASN A 1020 -16.49 -2.70 -15.44
C ASN A 1020 -16.02 -4.18 -15.37
N LEU A 1021 -14.77 -4.47 -15.72
CA LEU A 1021 -14.24 -5.85 -15.73
C LEU A 1021 -14.23 -6.54 -14.34
N PRO A 1022 -13.88 -5.89 -13.21
CA PRO A 1022 -13.77 -6.59 -11.93
C PRO A 1022 -15.11 -7.13 -11.43
N THR A 1023 -16.20 -6.35 -11.49
CA THR A 1023 -17.53 -6.82 -11.10
C THR A 1023 -18.07 -7.91 -12.02
N LEU A 1024 -17.72 -7.85 -13.32
CA LEU A 1024 -18.01 -8.93 -14.27
C LEU A 1024 -17.30 -10.24 -13.89
N VAL A 1025 -16.03 -10.18 -13.46
CA VAL A 1025 -15.30 -11.37 -12.98
C VAL A 1025 -15.93 -11.96 -11.72
N VAL A 1026 -16.45 -11.12 -10.80
CA VAL A 1026 -17.22 -11.60 -9.64
C VAL A 1026 -18.49 -12.33 -10.09
N TRP A 1027 -19.29 -11.74 -10.98
CA TRP A 1027 -20.52 -12.36 -11.48
C TRP A 1027 -20.27 -13.70 -12.19
N VAL A 1028 -19.27 -13.77 -13.06
CA VAL A 1028 -18.90 -15.03 -13.75
C VAL A 1028 -18.46 -16.10 -12.75
N ARG A 1029 -17.67 -15.75 -11.71
CA ARG A 1029 -17.33 -16.72 -10.64
C ARG A 1029 -18.59 -17.20 -9.94
N ASN A 1030 -19.46 -16.29 -9.50
CA ASN A 1030 -20.62 -16.63 -8.70
C ASN A 1030 -21.63 -17.51 -9.48
N LEU A 1031 -21.78 -17.31 -10.79
CA LEU A 1031 -22.56 -18.21 -11.66
C LEU A 1031 -22.02 -19.65 -11.67
N THR A 1032 -20.70 -19.84 -11.65
CA THR A 1032 -20.08 -21.18 -11.61
C THR A 1032 -20.22 -21.88 -10.25
N VAL A 1033 -20.61 -21.14 -9.20
CA VAL A 1033 -20.83 -21.66 -7.84
C VAL A 1033 -22.33 -21.88 -7.60
N HIS A 1034 -23.16 -20.85 -7.78
CA HIS A 1034 -24.63 -20.94 -7.68
C HIS A 1034 -25.35 -20.04 -8.71
N TRP A 1035 -26.11 -20.69 -9.58
CA TRP A 1035 -26.88 -20.07 -10.67
C TRP A 1035 -27.91 -19.01 -10.23
N PHE A 1036 -28.47 -19.12 -9.01
CA PHE A 1036 -29.63 -18.35 -8.55
C PHE A 1036 -29.33 -17.19 -7.58
N THR A 1037 -28.07 -16.75 -7.45
CA THR A 1037 -27.74 -15.59 -6.59
C THR A 1037 -28.19 -14.27 -7.25
N ALA A 1038 -29.29 -13.70 -6.77
CA ALA A 1038 -29.88 -12.49 -7.36
C ALA A 1038 -29.11 -11.21 -6.98
N PHE A 1039 -28.36 -10.65 -7.94
CA PHE A 1039 -27.63 -9.39 -7.77
C PHE A 1039 -28.57 -8.18 -7.89
N SER A 1040 -28.91 -7.51 -6.78
CA SER A 1040 -29.87 -6.38 -6.81
C SER A 1040 -29.33 -5.08 -7.43
N SER A 1041 -28.01 -4.85 -7.39
CA SER A 1041 -27.40 -3.55 -7.70
C SER A 1041 -26.95 -3.33 -9.16
N HIS A 1042 -26.75 -4.40 -9.95
CA HIS A 1042 -26.09 -4.31 -11.28
C HIS A 1042 -27.03 -4.50 -12.49
N HIS A 1043 -28.35 -4.58 -12.27
CA HIS A 1043 -29.37 -4.67 -13.33
C HIS A 1043 -29.91 -3.29 -13.78
N ASN A 1044 -29.11 -2.23 -13.62
CA ASN A 1044 -29.52 -0.86 -13.98
C ASN A 1044 -29.40 -0.63 -15.50
N VAL A 1045 -30.51 -0.88 -16.21
CA VAL A 1045 -30.66 -0.70 -17.67
C VAL A 1045 -30.21 0.69 -18.17
N LEU A 1046 -30.49 1.77 -17.41
CA LEU A 1046 -30.11 3.12 -17.80
C LEU A 1046 -28.58 3.34 -17.83
N SER A 1047 -27.82 2.48 -17.16
CA SER A 1047 -26.35 2.52 -17.09
C SER A 1047 -25.64 1.94 -18.32
N ILE A 1048 -26.40 1.41 -19.29
CA ILE A 1048 -25.87 0.76 -20.50
C ILE A 1048 -26.70 1.01 -21.76
N LEU A 1049 -28.01 1.28 -21.64
CA LEU A 1049 -28.89 1.60 -22.77
C LEU A 1049 -28.28 2.66 -23.73
N PRO A 1050 -27.70 3.78 -23.26
CA PRO A 1050 -27.03 4.75 -24.15
C PRO A 1050 -25.86 4.18 -24.95
N PHE A 1051 -25.02 3.32 -24.36
CA PHE A 1051 -23.91 2.66 -25.08
C PHE A 1051 -24.42 1.63 -26.09
N ILE A 1052 -25.48 0.87 -25.77
CA ILE A 1052 -26.10 -0.09 -26.70
C ILE A 1052 -26.63 0.67 -27.92
N LEU A 1053 -27.39 1.74 -27.71
CA LEU A 1053 -27.92 2.57 -28.79
C LEU A 1053 -26.81 3.23 -29.62
N LEU A 1054 -25.75 3.75 -28.98
CA LEU A 1054 -24.61 4.35 -29.69
C LEU A 1054 -23.83 3.33 -30.53
N VAL A 1055 -23.54 2.14 -29.98
CA VAL A 1055 -22.85 1.10 -30.75
C VAL A 1055 -23.75 0.58 -31.87
N GLU A 1056 -25.07 0.46 -31.65
CA GLU A 1056 -26.01 0.08 -32.71
C GLU A 1056 -26.01 1.11 -33.85
N THR A 1057 -26.14 2.42 -33.57
CA THR A 1057 -26.11 3.45 -34.64
C THR A 1057 -24.79 3.43 -35.38
N LEU A 1058 -23.66 3.25 -34.70
CA LEU A 1058 -22.35 3.10 -35.36
C LEU A 1058 -22.26 1.82 -36.21
N THR A 1059 -22.88 0.70 -35.83
CA THR A 1059 -22.91 -0.50 -36.69
C THR A 1059 -23.64 -0.29 -38.03
N THR A 1060 -24.45 0.78 -38.14
CA THR A 1060 -25.16 1.13 -39.38
C THR A 1060 -24.31 1.92 -40.38
N GLY A 1061 -23.14 2.42 -39.97
CA GLY A 1061 -22.34 3.36 -40.76
C GLY A 1061 -22.80 4.82 -40.69
N LYS A 1062 -23.83 5.16 -39.89
CA LYS A 1062 -24.24 6.55 -39.67
C LYS A 1062 -23.16 7.32 -38.89
N MET A 1063 -22.62 8.36 -39.52
CA MET A 1063 -21.82 9.37 -38.81
C MET A 1063 -22.75 10.33 -38.02
N ILE A 1064 -22.25 10.89 -36.92
CA ILE A 1064 -22.94 11.94 -36.16
C ILE A 1064 -23.01 13.25 -36.98
N PRO A 1065 -24.15 13.97 -37.03
CA PRO A 1065 -24.23 15.24 -37.75
C PRO A 1065 -23.37 16.34 -37.09
N PRO A 1066 -22.82 17.30 -37.86
CA PRO A 1066 -22.09 18.44 -37.30
C PRO A 1066 -23.05 19.42 -36.64
N VAL A 1067 -22.77 19.79 -35.39
CA VAL A 1067 -23.68 20.63 -34.58
C VAL A 1067 -23.37 22.10 -34.80
N THR A 1068 -24.16 22.75 -35.67
CA THR A 1068 -24.04 24.19 -35.97
C THR A 1068 -24.82 25.09 -35.01
N THR A 1069 -25.70 24.52 -34.17
CA THR A 1069 -26.54 25.26 -33.22
C THR A 1069 -25.82 25.49 -31.88
N ARG A 1070 -26.46 26.25 -30.97
CA ARG A 1070 -25.94 26.49 -29.60
C ARG A 1070 -25.65 25.20 -28.81
N LEU A 1071 -26.26 24.06 -29.19
CA LEU A 1071 -26.00 22.75 -28.59
C LEU A 1071 -24.54 22.30 -28.67
N ARG A 1072 -23.76 22.83 -29.63
CA ARG A 1072 -22.30 22.65 -29.70
C ARG A 1072 -21.59 23.04 -28.40
N HIS A 1073 -22.03 24.10 -27.74
CA HIS A 1073 -21.47 24.51 -26.45
C HIS A 1073 -21.81 23.52 -25.34
N LEU A 1074 -22.96 22.83 -25.41
CA LEU A 1074 -23.32 21.78 -24.46
C LEU A 1074 -22.40 20.56 -24.61
N THR A 1075 -22.09 20.14 -25.85
CA THR A 1075 -21.03 19.12 -26.12
C THR A 1075 -19.69 19.53 -25.51
N ASP A 1076 -19.29 20.79 -25.70
CA ASP A 1076 -18.01 21.32 -25.20
C ASP A 1076 -17.94 21.37 -23.67
N ILE A 1077 -19.05 21.75 -23.02
CA ILE A 1077 -19.20 21.79 -21.55
C ILE A 1077 -19.22 20.38 -20.96
N ILE A 1078 -19.94 19.42 -21.56
CA ILE A 1078 -20.02 18.03 -21.05
C ILE A 1078 -18.63 17.39 -21.03
N PHE A 1079 -17.90 17.39 -22.14
CA PHE A 1079 -16.55 16.80 -22.16
C PHE A 1079 -15.58 17.53 -21.22
N PHE A 1080 -15.70 18.84 -21.05
CA PHE A 1080 -14.82 19.58 -20.14
C PHE A 1080 -15.14 19.34 -18.66
N GLY A 1081 -16.42 19.25 -18.30
CA GLY A 1081 -16.86 18.92 -16.94
C GLY A 1081 -16.40 17.52 -16.51
N ILE A 1082 -16.45 16.55 -17.43
CA ILE A 1082 -15.96 15.19 -17.17
C ILE A 1082 -14.42 15.17 -17.02
N ALA A 1083 -13.69 15.93 -17.85
CA ALA A 1083 -12.24 16.08 -17.70
C ALA A 1083 -11.86 16.70 -16.33
N ILE A 1084 -12.60 17.72 -15.87
CA ILE A 1084 -12.41 18.31 -14.53
C ILE A 1084 -12.73 17.28 -13.42
N TYR A 1085 -13.85 16.57 -13.54
CA TYR A 1085 -14.24 15.55 -12.55
C TYR A 1085 -13.20 14.43 -12.44
N ALA A 1086 -12.69 13.94 -13.57
CA ALA A 1086 -11.67 12.89 -13.61
C ALA A 1086 -10.37 13.30 -12.88
N ALA A 1087 -9.93 14.55 -13.01
CA ALA A 1087 -8.77 15.04 -12.25
C ALA A 1087 -9.05 15.22 -10.75
N ILE A 1088 -10.18 15.82 -10.38
CA ILE A 1088 -10.42 16.23 -8.98
C ILE A 1088 -10.94 15.06 -8.13
N TYR A 1089 -11.89 14.28 -8.64
CA TYR A 1089 -12.63 13.25 -7.89
C TYR A 1089 -12.41 11.83 -8.39
N GLY A 1090 -12.06 11.65 -9.68
CA GLY A 1090 -12.09 10.34 -10.34
C GLY A 1090 -11.10 9.29 -9.84
N VAL A 1091 -10.09 9.68 -9.03
CA VAL A 1091 -9.23 8.69 -8.32
C VAL A 1091 -9.96 8.11 -7.09
N SER A 1092 -10.64 8.97 -6.34
CA SER A 1092 -11.38 8.62 -5.12
C SER A 1092 -12.76 8.03 -5.39
N HIS A 1093 -13.38 8.40 -6.50
CA HIS A 1093 -14.74 8.02 -6.91
C HIS A 1093 -14.76 7.44 -8.33
N ALA A 1094 -13.83 6.52 -8.64
CA ALA A 1094 -13.63 6.01 -9.99
C ALA A 1094 -14.90 5.39 -10.62
N TYR A 1095 -15.78 4.81 -9.81
CA TYR A 1095 -17.09 4.31 -10.24
C TYR A 1095 -17.95 5.35 -10.99
N MET A 1096 -17.86 6.65 -10.65
CA MET A 1096 -18.62 7.71 -11.32
C MET A 1096 -18.21 7.94 -12.78
N LEU A 1097 -16.99 7.54 -13.16
CA LEU A 1097 -16.48 7.76 -14.51
C LEU A 1097 -17.28 6.97 -15.57
N HIS A 1098 -17.76 5.76 -15.23
CA HIS A 1098 -18.67 5.01 -16.11
C HIS A 1098 -19.98 5.77 -16.35
N TYR A 1099 -20.65 6.23 -15.29
CA TYR A 1099 -21.93 6.94 -15.38
C TYR A 1099 -21.80 8.29 -16.13
N LEU A 1100 -20.70 9.02 -15.92
CA LEU A 1100 -20.39 10.25 -16.64
C LEU A 1100 -20.16 10.02 -18.14
N ILE A 1101 -19.55 8.91 -18.53
CA ILE A 1101 -19.31 8.59 -19.94
C ILE A 1101 -20.53 7.93 -20.59
N ASN A 1102 -21.38 7.27 -19.82
CA ASN A 1102 -22.74 6.88 -20.23
C ASN A 1102 -23.61 8.10 -20.55
N LEU A 1103 -23.47 9.21 -19.81
CA LEU A 1103 -24.10 10.49 -20.13
C LEU A 1103 -23.57 11.09 -21.45
N VAL A 1104 -22.28 10.94 -21.77
CA VAL A 1104 -21.74 11.30 -23.10
C VAL A 1104 -22.40 10.44 -24.19
N ALA A 1105 -22.51 9.12 -23.99
CA ALA A 1105 -23.17 8.24 -24.94
C ALA A 1105 -24.64 8.65 -25.18
N ALA A 1106 -25.36 9.01 -24.11
CA ALA A 1106 -26.74 9.51 -24.20
C ALA A 1106 -26.83 10.82 -24.99
N TRP A 1107 -25.89 11.74 -24.77
CA TRP A 1107 -25.81 13.00 -25.50
C TRP A 1107 -25.51 12.80 -27.00
N LEU A 1108 -24.60 11.88 -27.35
CA LEU A 1108 -24.30 11.53 -28.74
C LEU A 1108 -25.50 10.86 -29.43
N VAL A 1109 -26.22 9.96 -28.75
CA VAL A 1109 -27.46 9.35 -29.25
C VAL A 1109 -28.56 10.41 -29.45
N ALA A 1110 -28.70 11.38 -28.54
CA ALA A 1110 -29.61 12.50 -28.70
C ALA A 1110 -29.30 13.32 -29.97
N ILE A 1111 -28.02 13.67 -30.20
CA ILE A 1111 -27.60 14.39 -31.43
C ILE A 1111 -27.94 13.57 -32.69
N HIS A 1112 -27.65 12.26 -32.71
CA HIS A 1112 -28.05 11.39 -33.83
C HIS A 1112 -29.56 11.44 -34.08
N SER A 1113 -30.38 11.37 -33.02
CA SER A 1113 -31.84 11.43 -33.14
C SER A 1113 -32.34 12.76 -33.72
N THR A 1114 -31.69 13.90 -33.40
CA THR A 1114 -32.07 15.22 -33.96
C THR A 1114 -31.82 15.38 -35.47
N SER A 1115 -31.10 14.44 -36.11
CA SER A 1115 -30.94 14.40 -37.57
C SER A 1115 -31.85 13.41 -38.29
N ASP A 1116 -32.47 12.48 -37.55
CA ASP A 1116 -33.44 11.53 -38.10
C ASP A 1116 -34.86 12.07 -37.87
N ASN A 1117 -35.57 12.46 -38.94
CA ASN A 1117 -36.98 12.84 -38.84
C ASN A 1117 -37.84 11.63 -38.38
N TRP A 1118 -38.04 11.49 -37.07
CA TRP A 1118 -38.98 10.56 -36.46
C TRP A 1118 -40.42 10.96 -36.79
N THR A 1119 -40.90 10.55 -37.97
CA THR A 1119 -42.32 10.59 -38.31
C THR A 1119 -43.05 9.51 -37.51
N LEU A 1120 -44.06 9.91 -36.73
CA LEU A 1120 -44.86 9.00 -35.89
C LEU A 1120 -45.56 7.86 -36.69
N ALA A 1121 -45.76 8.05 -38.00
CA ALA A 1121 -46.22 7.01 -38.92
C ALA A 1121 -45.27 5.80 -39.06
N GLY A 1122 -44.01 5.91 -38.63
CA GLY A 1122 -43.07 4.78 -38.58
C GLY A 1122 -43.49 3.67 -37.61
N ILE A 1123 -44.32 3.97 -36.59
CA ILE A 1123 -44.69 3.00 -35.56
C ILE A 1123 -45.86 2.11 -36.00
N SER A 1124 -46.85 2.62 -36.75
CA SER A 1124 -47.94 1.78 -37.29
C SER A 1124 -47.42 0.73 -38.28
N SER A 1125 -46.50 1.12 -39.17
CA SER A 1125 -45.84 0.19 -40.11
C SER A 1125 -44.89 -0.84 -39.45
N ILE A 1126 -44.69 -0.79 -38.14
CA ILE A 1126 -44.02 -1.85 -37.36
C ILE A 1126 -45.03 -2.92 -36.87
N PHE A 1127 -46.32 -2.58 -36.77
CA PHE A 1127 -47.39 -3.50 -36.37
C PHE A 1127 -48.25 -4.01 -37.53
N GLU A 1128 -48.38 -3.24 -38.62
CA GLU A 1128 -49.01 -3.71 -39.85
C GLU A 1128 -48.13 -4.78 -40.54
N GLY A 1129 -48.80 -5.82 -41.05
CA GLY A 1129 -48.17 -6.90 -41.83
C GLY A 1129 -48.24 -6.62 -43.33
N GLU A 1130 -47.29 -7.17 -44.10
CA GLU A 1130 -47.29 -7.03 -45.55
C GLU A 1130 -48.54 -7.72 -46.18
N PRO A 1131 -49.33 -7.04 -47.01
CA PRO A 1131 -50.25 -7.72 -47.92
C PRO A 1131 -49.43 -8.43 -49.00
N ALA A 1132 -49.63 -9.74 -49.13
CA ALA A 1132 -48.82 -10.55 -50.03
C ALA A 1132 -49.33 -10.46 -51.49
N GLU A 1133 -48.63 -9.72 -52.34
CA GLU A 1133 -48.95 -9.70 -53.77
C GLU A 1133 -47.70 -9.61 -54.68
N ASN A 1134 -47.43 -10.69 -55.41
CA ASN A 1134 -47.25 -10.69 -56.88
C ASN A 1134 -46.97 -12.12 -57.39
N ARG A 1135 -48.03 -12.82 -57.84
CA ARG A 1135 -47.91 -14.09 -58.57
C ARG A 1135 -48.20 -13.83 -60.06
N LYS A 1136 -47.33 -14.34 -60.94
CA LYS A 1136 -47.23 -13.91 -62.34
C LYS A 1136 -48.53 -14.06 -63.15
N GLN A 1137 -48.81 -13.08 -64.01
CA GLN A 1137 -49.72 -13.23 -65.14
C GLN A 1137 -49.29 -14.40 -66.05
N GLY A 1138 -50.25 -15.08 -66.68
CA GLY A 1138 -49.96 -16.23 -67.55
C GLY A 1138 -51.14 -16.77 -68.36
N LYS A 1139 -51.38 -16.13 -69.53
CA LYS A 1139 -52.20 -16.56 -70.68
C LYS A 1139 -53.73 -16.30 -70.67
N THR A 1140 -54.16 -16.02 -71.90
CA THR A 1140 -55.48 -15.87 -72.55
C THR A 1140 -56.17 -17.24 -72.80
N PRO A 1141 -57.41 -17.34 -73.36
CA PRO A 1141 -58.25 -16.34 -74.05
C PRO A 1141 -58.79 -15.23 -73.14
#